data_AF-A0A2M6Z1V1-F1
#
_entry.id   AF-A0A2M6Z1V1-F1
#
_cell.length_a   1.000
_cell.length_b   1.000
_cell.length_c   1.000
_cell.angle_alpha   90.00
_cell.angle_beta   90.00
_cell.angle_gamma   90.00
#
_symmetry.space_group_name_H-M   'P 1'
#
loop_
_entity.id
_entity.type
_entity.pdbx_description
1 polymer ?
#
loop_
_entity_poly.entity_id
_entity_poly.type
_entity_poly.pdbx_seq_one_letter_code
_entity_poly.pdbx_strand_id
1 'polypeptide(L)'
;MNSNSKIIFWFLSAAVWTALIFLTLPYAPDMTGWMTSTINKTFETDYGYKMLGHISAVILGIILLILFYKLISNPITRKPLRLILIIAVAGVYGYLVSIMEVPTEKIHFLEYGFLSYLLYKGWSSAIISKAVFPNSLFTGVAIGTLDETIQHILPNRHGELIDIFWNIIAVGLPLVIFRLFEKTERSSSDRRAISTRVAGIFAFLLLLGFTVLIQEYGIEVRDPRGYIFKTRTNSPEKLFTKVIISEDAIRRIRMPSLFDYDTFLRDFPAEKYPKLNEFRVHLFRRDRYIAYTYHDLIRLSISDSSFMPLISNMNREKLFQRALNDYILYYGKDDAVNLFGAESLQRAEFWLDGKDTDWGKPLTDSYYLQHRKKSSAGDSPKRDEWKKNLFVALKENFILEDYFGELLDATESRWNQDSVERIYSLTSPHENYNSAVGERIVTGCSKTEVILFFSLLILMILVYPRIFEEVRINSIAILVCVIFYIAFIHPDTFHRVKIPTEKIISGNHSVITISYLRSEPRIDGVPDIDLKYSMVYANGGTGAPPVPENNTHFGIGYTENFLYFAAECQDTSIASSIFERDSDLWREDAVELFLDTESLGRRYAEFEINPNATLYDAIVEYGSHIDFENSKRWNCDGLTAAAHRGAKSWSIELKIPLKQLGINADFLKKGIRMNVMRIDGAPKEGFFFYAWSPTYGWFHRPWRFGFCYAG
;
A
#
# COMPACT_ATOMS: atom_id res chain seq x y z
N MET A 1 33.33 -25.91 38.01
CA MET A 1 33.11 -24.44 38.17
C MET A 1 32.34 -24.17 39.45
N ASN A 2 32.87 -23.29 40.30
CA ASN A 2 32.13 -22.70 41.42
C ASN A 2 30.88 -21.95 40.90
N SER A 3 29.83 -21.80 41.71
CA SER A 3 28.58 -21.09 41.40
C SER A 3 28.84 -19.71 40.78
N ASN A 4 29.77 -18.92 41.34
CA ASN A 4 30.11 -17.61 40.81
C ASN A 4 30.73 -17.68 39.41
N SER A 5 31.61 -18.65 39.15
CA SER A 5 32.19 -18.85 37.82
C SER A 5 31.13 -19.23 36.79
N LYS A 6 30.10 -20.01 37.17
CA LYS A 6 28.99 -20.39 36.25
C LYS A 6 28.13 -19.19 35.91
N ILE A 7 27.81 -18.34 36.89
CA ILE A 7 27.04 -17.11 36.67
C ILE A 7 27.78 -16.21 35.69
N ILE A 8 29.07 -15.95 35.96
CA ILE A 8 29.92 -15.10 35.10
C ILE A 8 29.98 -15.67 33.68
N PHE A 9 30.23 -16.97 33.54
CA PHE A 9 30.32 -17.62 32.23
C PHE A 9 29.05 -17.41 31.40
N TRP A 10 27.87 -17.70 31.94
CA TRP A 10 26.64 -17.61 31.16
C TRP A 10 26.24 -16.17 30.81
N PHE A 11 26.41 -15.22 31.74
CA PHE A 11 26.14 -13.81 31.43
C PHE A 11 27.19 -13.23 30.48
N LEU A 12 28.46 -13.65 30.58
CA LEU A 12 29.49 -13.26 29.61
C LEU A 12 29.18 -13.84 28.22
N SER A 13 28.74 -15.10 28.14
CA SER A 13 28.27 -15.68 26.87
C SER A 13 27.09 -14.92 26.28
N ALA A 14 26.12 -14.53 27.11
CA ALA A 14 24.99 -13.71 26.65
C ALA A 14 25.46 -12.34 26.16
N ALA A 15 26.35 -11.66 26.90
CA ALA A 15 26.91 -10.36 26.52
C ALA A 15 27.73 -10.42 25.23
N VAL A 16 28.57 -11.45 25.05
CA VAL A 16 29.34 -11.67 23.81
C VAL A 16 28.39 -11.92 22.64
N TRP A 17 27.33 -12.71 22.83
CA TRP A 17 26.33 -12.96 21.80
C TRP A 17 25.56 -11.68 21.43
N THR A 18 25.13 -10.90 22.41
CA THR A 18 24.50 -9.59 22.18
C THR A 18 25.44 -8.63 21.45
N ALA A 19 26.73 -8.60 21.81
CA ALA A 19 27.71 -7.78 21.09
C ALA A 19 27.87 -8.23 19.63
N LEU A 20 27.82 -9.54 19.35
CA LEU A 20 27.85 -10.05 17.98
C LEU A 20 26.61 -9.59 17.19
N ILE A 21 25.41 -9.69 17.77
CA ILE A 21 24.18 -9.17 17.14
C ILE A 21 24.35 -7.68 16.84
N PHE A 22 24.79 -6.87 17.80
CA PHE A 22 24.92 -5.42 17.61
C PHE A 22 26.00 -5.03 16.61
N LEU A 23 27.11 -5.77 16.56
CA LEU A 23 28.19 -5.54 15.60
C LEU A 23 27.80 -5.91 14.17
N THR A 24 26.86 -6.84 13.97
CA THR A 24 26.39 -7.22 12.63
C THR A 24 25.29 -6.30 12.10
N LEU A 25 24.62 -5.50 12.94
CA LEU A 25 23.52 -4.61 12.51
C LEU A 25 23.89 -3.68 11.33
N PRO A 26 25.05 -2.98 11.33
CA PRO A 26 25.38 -2.05 10.25
C PRO A 26 25.68 -2.75 8.92
N TYR A 27 26.08 -4.03 8.98
CA TYR A 27 26.56 -4.81 7.82
C TYR A 27 25.55 -5.85 7.34
N ALA A 28 24.42 -6.02 8.03
CA ALA A 28 23.43 -7.04 7.71
C ALA A 28 22.86 -6.93 6.27
N PRO A 29 22.55 -5.73 5.73
CA PRO A 29 22.13 -5.58 4.34
C PRO A 29 23.22 -6.02 3.36
N ASP A 30 24.44 -5.53 3.55
CA ASP A 30 25.60 -5.82 2.69
C ASP A 30 25.95 -7.31 2.70
N MET A 31 25.93 -7.93 3.88
CA MET A 31 26.20 -9.36 4.03
C MET A 31 25.14 -10.19 3.31
N THR A 32 23.86 -9.81 3.39
CA THR A 32 22.78 -10.50 2.70
C THR A 32 22.90 -10.35 1.19
N GLY A 33 23.27 -9.15 0.71
CA GLY A 33 23.59 -8.90 -0.70
C GLY A 33 24.76 -9.74 -1.19
N TRP A 34 25.87 -9.76 -0.44
CA TRP A 34 27.05 -10.58 -0.74
C TRP A 34 26.74 -12.08 -0.78
N MET A 35 25.99 -12.60 0.21
CA MET A 35 25.58 -14.01 0.24
C MET A 35 24.69 -14.36 -0.95
N THR A 36 23.74 -13.49 -1.27
CA THR A 36 22.87 -13.63 -2.44
C THR A 36 23.69 -13.67 -3.72
N SER A 37 24.61 -12.72 -3.91
CA SER A 37 25.50 -12.65 -5.08
C SER A 37 26.37 -13.90 -5.20
N THR A 38 26.89 -14.39 -4.08
CA THR A 38 27.71 -15.61 -4.04
C THR A 38 26.90 -16.83 -4.45
N ILE A 39 25.67 -16.98 -3.95
CA ILE A 39 24.76 -18.08 -4.32
C ILE A 39 24.43 -17.99 -5.81
N ASN A 40 24.06 -16.80 -6.30
CA ASN A 40 23.74 -16.58 -7.70
C ASN A 40 24.91 -16.95 -8.62
N LYS A 41 26.13 -16.50 -8.29
CA LYS A 41 27.34 -16.82 -9.05
C LYS A 41 27.70 -18.31 -9.00
N THR A 42 27.56 -18.93 -7.83
CA THR A 42 27.97 -20.34 -7.61
C THR A 42 27.02 -21.32 -8.29
N PHE A 43 25.72 -21.03 -8.27
CA PHE A 43 24.68 -21.91 -8.83
C PHE A 43 24.19 -21.47 -10.21
N GLU A 44 24.73 -20.39 -10.79
CA GLU A 44 24.25 -19.76 -12.04
C GLU A 44 22.73 -19.47 -12.01
N THR A 45 22.23 -18.89 -10.91
CA THR A 45 20.79 -18.59 -10.70
C THR A 45 20.52 -17.13 -10.41
N ASP A 46 19.29 -16.65 -10.64
CA ASP A 46 18.85 -15.27 -10.33
C ASP A 46 18.00 -15.16 -9.05
N TYR A 47 17.83 -16.24 -8.26
CA TYR A 47 16.90 -16.29 -7.11
C TYR A 47 17.58 -16.54 -5.74
N GLY A 48 18.84 -16.12 -5.59
CA GLY A 48 19.64 -16.30 -4.37
C GLY A 48 18.95 -15.82 -3.08
N TYR A 49 18.15 -14.76 -3.14
CA TYR A 49 17.35 -14.27 -2.01
C TYR A 49 16.34 -15.32 -1.51
N LYS A 50 15.64 -15.99 -2.44
CA LYS A 50 14.70 -17.08 -2.09
C LYS A 50 15.45 -18.29 -1.56
N MET A 51 16.60 -18.63 -2.16
CA MET A 51 17.47 -19.73 -1.69
C MET A 51 17.96 -19.50 -0.26
N LEU A 52 18.35 -18.28 0.13
CA LEU A 52 18.70 -17.94 1.51
C LEU A 52 17.57 -18.21 2.49
N GLY A 53 16.34 -17.88 2.12
CA GLY A 53 15.14 -18.21 2.89
C GLY A 53 14.98 -19.72 3.09
N HIS A 54 15.19 -20.52 2.05
CA HIS A 54 15.12 -21.98 2.12
C HIS A 54 16.25 -22.59 2.97
N ILE A 55 17.49 -22.10 2.83
CA ILE A 55 18.63 -22.53 3.64
C ILE A 55 18.35 -22.29 5.13
N SER A 56 17.83 -21.10 5.48
CA SER A 56 17.45 -20.75 6.84
C SER A 56 16.38 -21.69 7.40
N ALA A 57 15.38 -22.05 6.57
CA ALA A 57 14.33 -23.00 6.95
C ALA A 57 14.89 -24.42 7.20
N VAL A 58 15.87 -24.87 6.40
CA VAL A 58 16.54 -26.17 6.59
C VAL A 58 17.34 -26.18 7.90
N ILE A 59 18.11 -25.13 8.19
CA ILE A 59 18.85 -24.99 9.45
C ILE A 59 17.90 -25.06 10.64
N LEU A 60 16.77 -24.34 10.59
CA LEU A 60 15.75 -24.39 11.62
C LEU A 60 15.17 -25.81 11.77
N GLY A 61 14.88 -26.49 10.66
CA GLY A 61 14.40 -27.88 10.66
C GLY A 61 15.36 -28.83 11.39
N ILE A 62 16.68 -28.68 11.17
CA ILE A 62 17.71 -29.47 11.85
C ILE A 62 17.72 -29.16 13.36
N ILE A 63 17.66 -27.88 13.75
CA ILE A 63 17.60 -27.47 15.17
C ILE A 63 16.38 -28.08 15.86
N LEU A 64 15.21 -28.01 15.21
CA LEU A 64 13.97 -28.59 15.72
C LEU A 64 14.05 -30.12 15.86
N LEU A 65 14.69 -30.81 14.91
CA LEU A 65 14.94 -32.26 14.99
C LEU A 65 15.85 -32.63 16.16
N ILE A 66 16.93 -31.87 16.41
CA ILE A 66 17.82 -32.08 17.55
C ILE A 66 17.07 -31.86 18.87
N LEU A 67 16.24 -30.81 18.94
CA LEU A 67 15.39 -30.55 20.10
C LEU A 67 14.38 -31.68 20.32
N PHE A 68 13.74 -32.15 19.24
CA PHE A 68 12.80 -33.27 19.27
C PHE A 68 13.44 -34.58 19.76
N TYR A 69 14.66 -34.88 19.30
CA TYR A 69 15.44 -36.01 19.79
C TYR A 69 15.73 -35.90 21.30
N LYS A 70 16.15 -34.72 21.78
CA LYS A 70 16.36 -34.46 23.23
C LYS A 70 15.06 -34.56 24.03
N LEU A 71 13.94 -34.12 23.44
CA LEU A 71 12.58 -34.19 23.99
C LEU A 71 12.13 -35.63 24.24
N ILE A 72 12.27 -36.47 23.21
CA ILE A 72 11.95 -37.88 23.30
C ILE A 72 12.98 -38.60 24.17
N SER A 73 14.21 -38.13 24.30
CA SER A 73 15.21 -38.81 25.14
C SER A 73 15.07 -38.50 26.64
N ASN A 74 14.28 -37.49 27.04
CA ASN A 74 14.17 -37.07 28.43
C ASN A 74 12.83 -37.55 29.08
N PRO A 75 12.88 -38.38 30.15
CA PRO A 75 11.70 -38.99 30.75
C PRO A 75 10.71 -37.99 31.38
N ILE A 76 11.15 -36.79 31.71
CA ILE A 76 10.30 -35.74 32.29
C ILE A 76 9.45 -35.05 31.23
N THR A 77 9.99 -34.88 30.02
CA THR A 77 9.31 -34.23 28.89
C THR A 77 8.44 -35.20 28.08
N ARG A 78 8.62 -36.52 28.25
CA ARG A 78 7.75 -37.55 27.67
C ARG A 78 6.30 -37.56 28.20
N LYS A 79 5.99 -36.79 29.26
CA LYS A 79 4.60 -36.67 29.73
C LYS A 79 3.74 -36.09 28.60
N PRO A 80 2.60 -36.71 28.25
CA PRO A 80 1.85 -36.39 27.03
C PRO A 80 1.47 -34.90 26.95
N LEU A 81 1.01 -34.30 28.06
CA LEU A 81 0.67 -32.88 28.12
C LEU A 81 1.89 -31.95 27.86
N ARG A 82 3.07 -32.27 28.41
CA ARG A 82 4.29 -31.47 28.17
C ARG A 82 4.78 -31.62 26.73
N LEU A 83 4.69 -32.83 26.17
CA LEU A 83 5.06 -33.10 24.79
C LEU A 83 4.16 -32.32 23.81
N ILE A 84 2.83 -32.35 24.02
CA ILE A 84 1.87 -31.61 23.21
C ILE A 84 2.16 -30.10 23.26
N LEU A 85 2.39 -29.55 24.46
CA LEU A 85 2.69 -28.13 24.61
C LEU A 85 4.00 -27.72 23.93
N ILE A 86 5.04 -28.55 24.02
CA ILE A 86 6.32 -28.25 23.36
C ILE A 86 6.20 -28.34 21.84
N ILE A 87 5.50 -29.34 21.30
CA ILE A 87 5.22 -29.45 19.87
C ILE A 87 4.41 -28.24 19.39
N ALA A 88 3.39 -27.82 20.15
CA ALA A 88 2.57 -26.66 19.80
C ALA A 88 3.41 -25.37 19.75
N VAL A 89 4.23 -25.09 20.78
CA VAL A 89 5.08 -23.89 20.81
C VAL A 89 6.15 -23.93 19.72
N ALA A 90 6.76 -25.09 19.46
CA ALA A 90 7.71 -25.26 18.36
C ALA A 90 7.06 -25.09 16.98
N GLY A 91 5.82 -25.59 16.80
CA GLY A 91 5.03 -25.40 15.59
C GLY A 91 4.69 -23.93 15.34
N VAL A 92 4.29 -23.19 16.39
CA VAL A 92 4.09 -21.74 16.32
C VAL A 92 5.38 -21.04 15.92
N TYR A 93 6.52 -21.36 16.57
CA TYR A 93 7.81 -20.77 16.24
C TYR A 93 8.21 -21.01 14.77
N GLY A 94 8.05 -22.26 14.29
CA GLY A 94 8.32 -22.61 12.89
C GLY A 94 7.40 -21.92 11.90
N TYR A 95 6.11 -21.80 12.22
CA TYR A 95 5.14 -21.07 11.42
C TYR A 95 5.51 -19.58 11.30
N LEU A 96 5.85 -18.93 12.41
CA LEU A 96 6.25 -17.51 12.41
C LEU A 96 7.49 -17.27 11.53
N VAL A 97 8.50 -18.12 11.61
CA VAL A 97 9.68 -18.04 10.72
C VAL A 97 9.31 -18.29 9.25
N SER A 98 8.30 -19.12 8.98
CA SER A 98 7.87 -19.44 7.61
C SER A 98 7.16 -18.29 6.91
N ILE A 99 6.42 -17.45 7.65
CA ILE A 99 5.66 -16.32 7.11
C ILE A 99 6.51 -15.05 6.98
N MET A 100 7.67 -14.97 7.63
CA MET A 100 8.62 -13.87 7.43
C MET A 100 9.14 -13.90 5.99
N GLU A 101 9.12 -12.76 5.30
CA GLU A 101 9.57 -12.68 3.90
C GLU A 101 11.03 -12.27 3.80
N VAL A 102 11.51 -11.45 4.74
CA VAL A 102 12.85 -10.89 4.72
C VAL A 102 13.85 -11.88 5.37
N PRO A 103 14.93 -12.30 4.67
CA PRO A 103 15.90 -13.23 5.23
C PRO A 103 16.60 -12.72 6.49
N THR A 104 16.91 -11.42 6.55
CA THR A 104 17.54 -10.80 7.72
C THR A 104 16.65 -10.90 8.95
N GLU A 105 15.34 -10.65 8.83
CA GLU A 105 14.36 -10.81 9.92
C GLU A 105 14.33 -12.25 10.45
N LYS A 106 14.41 -13.26 9.56
CA LYS A 106 14.48 -14.68 9.97
C LYS A 106 15.72 -14.99 10.80
N ILE A 107 16.88 -14.53 10.32
CA ILE A 107 18.16 -14.74 11.01
C ILE A 107 18.10 -14.08 12.38
N HIS A 108 17.63 -12.85 12.45
CA HIS A 108 17.50 -12.09 13.69
C HIS A 108 16.55 -12.77 14.70
N PHE A 109 15.41 -13.27 14.23
CA PHE A 109 14.47 -14.02 15.07
C PHE A 109 15.12 -15.27 15.70
N LEU A 110 15.99 -15.96 14.94
CA LEU A 110 16.76 -17.11 15.44
C LEU A 110 17.86 -16.69 16.44
N GLU A 111 18.54 -15.56 16.19
CA GLU A 111 19.55 -15.01 17.09
C GLU A 111 18.97 -14.67 18.47
N TYR A 112 17.79 -14.06 18.50
CA TYR A 112 17.06 -13.76 19.75
C TYR A 112 16.51 -15.01 20.43
N GLY A 113 16.09 -16.01 19.65
CA GLY A 113 15.74 -17.32 20.18
C GLY A 113 16.90 -18.02 20.89
N PHE A 114 18.12 -17.89 20.36
CA PHE A 114 19.32 -18.40 21.03
C PHE A 114 19.76 -17.53 22.21
N LEU A 115 19.66 -16.20 22.11
CA LEU A 115 19.92 -15.29 23.22
C LEU A 115 19.04 -15.64 24.44
N SER A 116 17.77 -15.97 24.21
CA SER A 116 16.83 -16.44 25.23
C SER A 116 17.36 -17.62 26.04
N TYR A 117 18.01 -18.59 25.38
CA TYR A 117 18.64 -19.73 26.04
C TYR A 117 19.80 -19.31 26.95
N LEU A 118 20.66 -18.41 26.49
CA LEU A 118 21.81 -17.91 27.26
C LEU A 118 21.35 -17.12 28.48
N LEU A 119 20.37 -16.22 28.30
CA LEU A 119 19.77 -15.44 29.39
C LEU A 119 19.12 -16.35 30.42
N TYR A 120 18.37 -17.36 29.99
CA TYR A 120 17.78 -18.35 30.88
C TYR A 120 18.84 -19.11 31.68
N LYS A 121 19.96 -19.50 31.07
CA LYS A 121 21.07 -20.17 31.77
C LYS A 121 21.80 -19.25 32.76
N GLY A 122 21.97 -17.98 32.42
CA GLY A 122 22.53 -16.96 33.31
C GLY A 122 21.66 -16.77 34.55
N TRP A 123 20.37 -16.46 34.34
CA TRP A 123 19.43 -16.24 35.42
C TRP A 123 19.15 -17.50 36.25
N SER A 124 19.07 -18.68 35.65
CA SER A 124 18.94 -19.94 36.40
C SER A 124 20.16 -20.29 37.25
N SER A 125 21.35 -19.81 36.87
CA SER A 125 22.55 -19.94 37.70
C SER A 125 22.60 -18.90 38.82
N ALA A 126 22.00 -17.72 38.60
CA ALA A 126 22.02 -16.61 39.54
C ALA A 126 20.83 -16.60 40.52
N ILE A 127 19.69 -17.23 40.18
CA ILE A 127 18.45 -17.17 40.96
C ILE A 127 17.79 -18.55 41.03
N ILE A 128 17.36 -18.92 42.24
CA ILE A 128 16.72 -20.20 42.54
C ILE A 128 15.18 -20.10 42.41
N SER A 129 14.59 -18.91 42.57
CA SER A 129 13.14 -18.71 42.55
C SER A 129 12.52 -18.64 41.15
N LYS A 130 11.19 -18.63 41.10
CA LYS A 130 10.38 -18.48 39.86
C LYS A 130 10.68 -17.19 39.07
N ALA A 131 11.38 -16.23 39.68
CA ALA A 131 11.81 -14.96 39.08
C ALA A 131 12.75 -15.09 37.87
N VAL A 132 13.32 -16.27 37.62
CA VAL A 132 14.22 -16.49 36.47
C VAL A 132 13.52 -16.27 35.13
N PHE A 133 12.26 -16.69 35.01
CA PHE A 133 11.51 -16.49 33.78
C PHE A 133 11.30 -14.99 33.48
N PRO A 134 10.67 -14.20 34.38
CA PRO A 134 10.49 -12.77 34.10
C PRO A 134 11.81 -12.03 33.96
N ASN A 135 12.87 -12.37 34.71
CA ASN A 135 14.17 -11.71 34.53
C ASN A 135 14.81 -12.01 33.17
N SER A 136 14.70 -13.24 32.69
CA SER A 136 15.21 -13.60 31.36
C SER A 136 14.44 -12.87 30.26
N LEU A 137 13.11 -12.80 30.38
CA LEU A 137 12.26 -12.08 29.45
C LEU A 137 12.57 -10.58 29.46
N PHE A 138 12.58 -9.93 30.63
CA PHE A 138 12.86 -8.49 30.74
C PHE A 138 14.25 -8.12 30.25
N THR A 139 15.26 -8.96 30.51
CA THR A 139 16.61 -8.72 29.98
C THR A 139 16.60 -8.83 28.45
N GLY A 140 15.89 -9.81 27.88
CA GLY A 140 15.74 -9.95 26.44
C GLY A 140 14.98 -8.79 25.80
N VAL A 141 13.89 -8.31 26.44
CA VAL A 141 13.14 -7.13 25.99
C VAL A 141 14.01 -5.88 26.01
N ALA A 142 14.79 -5.69 27.08
CA ALA A 142 15.71 -4.56 27.18
C ALA A 142 16.78 -4.60 26.08
N ILE A 143 17.37 -5.77 25.82
CA ILE A 143 18.35 -5.95 24.72
C ILE A 143 17.70 -5.69 23.37
N GLY A 144 16.52 -6.27 23.10
CA GLY A 144 15.77 -6.05 21.85
C GLY A 144 15.33 -4.61 21.63
N THR A 145 15.01 -3.89 22.70
CA THR A 145 14.69 -2.45 22.60
C THR A 145 15.95 -1.63 22.33
N LEU A 146 17.08 -1.97 22.95
CA LEU A 146 18.37 -1.32 22.70
C LEU A 146 18.85 -1.56 21.28
N ASP A 147 18.65 -2.77 20.75
CA ASP A 147 18.90 -3.13 19.35
C ASP A 147 18.18 -2.17 18.41
N GLU A 148 16.86 -2.07 18.55
CA GLU A 148 16.05 -1.17 17.72
C GLU A 148 16.42 0.30 17.92
N THR A 149 16.83 0.69 19.14
CA THR A 149 17.33 2.04 19.40
C THR A 149 18.64 2.30 18.63
N ILE A 150 19.55 1.32 18.56
CA ILE A 150 20.78 1.41 17.76
C ILE A 150 20.41 1.48 16.28
N GLN A 151 19.50 0.62 15.81
CA GLN A 151 19.05 0.63 14.42
C GLN A 151 18.43 1.96 14.01
N HIS A 152 17.64 2.59 14.89
CA HIS A 152 17.05 3.90 14.64
C HIS A 152 18.10 5.02 14.47
N ILE A 153 19.31 4.86 15.04
CA ILE A 153 20.42 5.81 14.90
C ILE A 153 21.26 5.51 13.64
N LEU A 154 21.23 4.27 13.12
CA LEU A 154 22.01 3.87 11.97
C LEU A 154 21.45 4.50 10.67
N PRO A 155 22.31 4.93 9.73
CA PRO A 155 21.86 5.61 8.52
C PRO A 155 21.19 4.69 7.49
N ASN A 156 21.47 3.38 7.54
CA ASN A 156 21.07 2.40 6.51
C ASN A 156 19.98 1.43 7.01
N ARG A 157 19.42 1.68 8.21
CA ARG A 157 18.39 0.84 8.82
C ARG A 157 17.47 1.73 9.65
N HIS A 158 16.21 1.37 9.76
CA HIS A 158 15.25 2.08 10.60
C HIS A 158 14.77 1.12 11.67
N GLY A 159 14.89 1.53 12.93
CA GLY A 159 14.33 0.74 14.03
C GLY A 159 12.80 0.86 14.04
N GLU A 160 12.11 -0.25 14.30
CA GLU A 160 10.64 -0.30 14.27
C GLU A 160 10.03 -0.92 15.55
N LEU A 161 8.86 -0.45 15.98
CA LEU A 161 8.16 -1.05 17.16
C LEU A 161 7.80 -2.51 16.89
N ILE A 162 7.45 -2.85 15.65
CA ILE A 162 7.12 -4.23 15.27
C ILE A 162 8.32 -5.17 15.46
N ASP A 163 9.54 -4.70 15.27
CA ASP A 163 10.75 -5.50 15.44
C ASP A 163 11.04 -5.75 16.94
N ILE A 164 10.71 -4.80 17.82
CA ILE A 164 10.68 -5.06 19.27
C ILE A 164 9.67 -6.17 19.59
N PHE A 165 8.47 -6.14 18.99
CA PHE A 165 7.49 -7.20 19.20
C PHE A 165 8.01 -8.57 18.75
N TRP A 166 8.64 -8.64 17.58
CA TRP A 166 9.27 -9.87 17.10
C TRP A 166 10.37 -10.36 18.03
N ASN A 167 11.20 -9.47 18.56
CA ASN A 167 12.24 -9.79 19.56
C ASN A 167 11.63 -10.32 20.88
N ILE A 168 10.52 -9.74 21.34
CA ILE A 168 9.78 -10.23 22.52
C ILE A 168 9.25 -11.65 22.28
N ILE A 169 8.68 -11.92 21.11
CA ILE A 169 8.16 -13.25 20.75
C ILE A 169 9.31 -14.26 20.61
N ALA A 170 10.39 -13.87 19.92
CA ALA A 170 11.59 -14.67 19.73
C ALA A 170 12.23 -15.07 21.07
N VAL A 171 12.21 -14.17 22.06
CA VAL A 171 12.68 -14.48 23.41
C VAL A 171 11.66 -15.32 24.19
N GLY A 172 10.38 -14.95 24.14
CA GLY A 172 9.31 -15.51 24.95
C GLY A 172 8.99 -16.98 24.65
N LEU A 173 8.86 -17.36 23.37
CA LEU A 173 8.48 -18.72 22.98
C LEU A 173 9.50 -19.79 23.46
N PRO A 174 10.82 -19.62 23.26
CA PRO A 174 11.81 -20.54 23.82
C PRO A 174 11.81 -20.60 25.34
N LEU A 175 11.56 -19.48 26.06
CA LEU A 175 11.46 -19.51 27.52
C LEU A 175 10.32 -20.41 28.01
N VAL A 176 9.18 -20.43 27.30
CA VAL A 176 8.06 -21.33 27.61
C VAL A 176 8.52 -22.79 27.48
N ILE A 177 9.23 -23.12 26.40
CA ILE A 177 9.82 -24.44 26.20
C ILE A 177 10.78 -24.77 27.36
N PHE A 178 11.72 -23.88 27.70
CA PHE A 178 12.70 -24.14 28.77
C PHE A 178 12.07 -24.35 30.14
N ARG A 179 10.97 -23.64 30.45
CA ARG A 179 10.18 -23.87 31.67
C ARG A 179 9.60 -25.29 31.71
N LEU A 180 9.15 -25.83 30.59
CA LEU A 180 8.61 -27.19 30.50
C LEU A 180 9.69 -28.27 30.68
N PHE A 181 10.97 -27.93 30.42
CA PHE A 181 12.14 -28.79 30.64
C PHE A 181 12.66 -28.78 32.09
N GLU A 182 12.17 -27.91 32.98
CA GLU A 182 12.64 -27.88 34.37
C GLU A 182 12.26 -29.15 35.16
N LYS A 183 13.23 -29.66 35.92
CA LYS A 183 13.12 -30.89 36.71
C LYS A 183 12.58 -30.67 38.13
N THR A 184 12.76 -29.48 38.70
CA THR A 184 12.51 -29.16 40.10
C THR A 184 11.62 -27.93 40.23
N GLU A 185 10.66 -27.96 41.15
CA GLU A 185 9.89 -26.76 41.50
C GLU A 185 10.80 -25.73 42.18
N ARG A 186 10.76 -24.50 41.67
CA ARG A 186 11.54 -23.37 42.19
C ARG A 186 10.85 -22.78 43.43
N SER A 187 11.65 -22.43 44.43
CA SER A 187 11.20 -21.79 45.67
C SER A 187 10.42 -20.48 45.42
N SER A 188 9.38 -20.24 46.22
CA SER A 188 8.59 -19.01 46.31
C SER A 188 9.17 -17.95 47.26
N SER A 189 10.39 -18.11 47.78
CA SER A 189 10.88 -17.16 48.79
C SER A 189 11.39 -15.84 48.17
N ASP A 190 10.75 -14.75 48.62
CA ASP A 190 10.64 -13.39 48.06
C ASP A 190 11.91 -12.48 48.13
N ARG A 191 13.04 -12.94 48.69
CA ARG A 191 14.23 -12.06 48.90
C ARG A 191 14.93 -11.57 47.62
N ARG A 192 14.63 -12.13 46.44
CA ARG A 192 15.17 -11.69 45.13
C ARG A 192 14.13 -11.03 44.22
N ALA A 193 12.90 -10.77 44.68
CA ALA A 193 11.90 -10.03 43.92
C ALA A 193 12.33 -8.59 43.57
N ILE A 194 13.26 -8.02 44.35
CA ILE A 194 13.88 -6.72 44.06
C ILE A 194 14.58 -6.72 42.70
N SER A 195 15.34 -7.77 42.36
CA SER A 195 16.06 -7.82 41.06
C SER A 195 15.08 -7.88 39.88
N THR A 196 13.93 -8.52 40.07
CA THR A 196 12.86 -8.59 39.06
C THR A 196 12.13 -7.28 38.87
N ARG A 197 11.87 -6.54 39.96
CA ARG A 197 11.32 -5.18 39.87
C ARG A 197 12.28 -4.24 39.16
N VAL A 198 13.56 -4.28 39.51
CA VAL A 198 14.58 -3.44 38.86
C VAL A 198 14.73 -3.78 37.37
N ALA A 199 14.85 -5.06 37.02
CA ALA A 199 14.96 -5.49 35.61
C ALA A 199 13.71 -5.14 34.80
N GLY A 200 12.52 -5.34 35.37
CA GLY A 200 11.26 -4.98 34.70
C GLY A 200 11.06 -3.48 34.55
N ILE A 201 11.41 -2.67 35.58
CA ILE A 201 11.37 -1.20 35.49
C ILE A 201 12.40 -0.69 34.47
N PHE A 202 13.59 -1.28 34.41
CA PHE A 202 14.60 -0.90 33.42
C PHE A 202 14.14 -1.20 31.99
N ALA A 203 13.63 -2.41 31.74
CA ALA A 203 13.05 -2.77 30.45
C ALA A 203 11.86 -1.87 30.09
N PHE A 204 11.04 -1.50 31.07
CA PHE A 204 9.94 -0.54 30.90
C PHE A 204 10.42 0.83 30.46
N LEU A 205 11.39 1.42 31.17
CA LEU A 205 11.88 2.75 30.88
C LEU A 205 12.57 2.81 29.51
N LEU A 206 13.27 1.75 29.12
CA LEU A 206 13.84 1.63 27.78
C LEU A 206 12.75 1.58 26.71
N LEU A 207 11.74 0.72 26.87
CA LEU A 207 10.65 0.60 25.92
C LEU A 207 9.87 1.91 25.81
N LEU A 208 9.57 2.55 26.95
CA LEU A 208 8.92 3.85 27.00
C LEU A 208 9.76 4.93 26.30
N GLY A 209 11.07 4.97 26.54
CA GLY A 209 11.99 5.88 25.87
C GLY A 209 11.94 5.70 24.35
N PHE A 210 12.01 4.46 23.88
CA PHE A 210 11.93 4.13 22.45
C PHE A 210 10.58 4.50 21.83
N THR A 211 9.46 4.17 22.48
CA THR A 211 8.11 4.54 22.01
C THR A 211 7.92 6.06 21.95
N VAL A 212 8.62 6.83 22.80
CA VAL A 212 8.60 8.30 22.74
C VAL A 212 9.46 8.82 21.59
N LEU A 213 10.59 8.17 21.30
CA LEU A 213 11.49 8.51 20.20
C LEU A 213 10.86 8.24 18.83
N ILE A 214 10.16 7.12 18.66
CA ILE A 214 9.62 6.71 17.36
C ILE A 214 8.28 7.39 17.03
N GLN A 215 8.15 7.83 15.77
CA GLN A 215 6.88 8.21 15.14
C GLN A 215 6.39 7.12 14.18
N GLU A 216 5.70 6.11 14.72
CA GLU A 216 5.07 5.04 13.93
C GLU A 216 3.55 5.18 13.84
N TYR A 217 3.05 6.39 14.06
CA TYR A 217 1.62 6.68 14.08
C TYR A 217 1.21 7.28 12.74
N GLY A 218 0.06 6.84 12.24
CA GLY A 218 -0.45 7.32 10.97
C GLY A 218 -1.91 6.97 10.76
N ILE A 219 -2.42 7.40 9.62
CA ILE A 219 -3.83 7.24 9.26
C ILE A 219 -3.94 6.24 8.13
N GLU A 220 -4.88 5.32 8.26
CA GLU A 220 -5.29 4.47 7.15
C GLU A 220 -6.30 5.24 6.29
N VAL A 221 -5.97 5.45 5.03
CA VAL A 221 -6.86 6.06 4.04
C VAL A 221 -7.50 4.95 3.23
N ARG A 222 -8.83 4.93 3.21
CA ARG A 222 -9.63 3.98 2.42
C ARG A 222 -10.36 4.74 1.33
N ASP A 223 -9.96 4.50 0.09
CA ASP A 223 -10.53 5.14 -1.08
C ASP A 223 -11.70 4.32 -1.65
N PRO A 224 -12.83 4.96 -2.03
CA PRO A 224 -13.95 4.28 -2.67
C PRO A 224 -13.59 3.51 -3.95
N ARG A 225 -12.47 3.85 -4.60
CA ARG A 225 -11.97 3.18 -5.82
C ARG A 225 -11.28 1.83 -5.54
N GLY A 226 -11.42 1.32 -4.33
CA GLY A 226 -10.90 0.02 -3.93
C GLY A 226 -9.40 0.05 -3.67
N TYR A 227 -8.85 1.12 -3.09
CA TYR A 227 -7.50 1.05 -2.57
C TYR A 227 -7.31 1.68 -1.20
N ILE A 228 -6.34 1.14 -0.49
CA ILE A 228 -6.02 1.46 0.90
C ILE A 228 -4.54 1.80 0.93
N PHE A 229 -4.18 2.88 1.62
CA PHE A 229 -2.79 3.17 1.95
C PHE A 229 -2.69 3.78 3.34
N LYS A 230 -1.50 3.73 3.92
CA LYS A 230 -1.24 4.27 5.25
C LYS A 230 -0.31 5.48 5.13
N THR A 231 -0.76 6.61 5.65
CA THR A 231 0.03 7.84 5.64
C THR A 231 0.75 8.06 6.97
N ARG A 232 1.96 8.60 6.92
CA ARG A 232 2.77 9.04 8.07
C ARG A 232 2.27 10.36 8.65
N THR A 233 1.26 10.99 8.04
CA THR A 233 0.61 12.16 8.59
C THR A 233 -0.28 11.79 9.79
N ASN A 234 -0.26 12.62 10.83
CA ASN A 234 -0.96 12.37 12.08
C ASN A 234 -2.39 12.95 12.15
N SER A 235 -2.87 13.56 11.06
CA SER A 235 -4.24 14.11 10.94
C SER A 235 -4.68 14.15 9.47
N PRO A 236 -5.94 13.83 9.12
CA PRO A 236 -6.42 13.83 7.73
C PRO A 236 -6.25 15.18 7.01
N GLU A 237 -6.40 16.30 7.73
CA GLU A 237 -6.27 17.65 7.16
C GLU A 237 -4.86 17.93 6.61
N LYS A 238 -3.83 17.36 7.23
CA LYS A 238 -2.44 17.56 6.82
C LYS A 238 -2.10 16.89 5.50
N LEU A 239 -2.86 15.88 5.11
CA LEU A 239 -2.70 15.20 3.82
C LEU A 239 -2.92 16.18 2.65
N PHE A 240 -3.85 17.12 2.80
CA PHE A 240 -4.19 18.13 1.79
C PHE A 240 -3.50 19.47 1.99
N THR A 241 -2.75 19.64 3.07
CA THR A 241 -2.05 20.90 3.30
C THR A 241 -0.94 21.04 2.26
N LYS A 242 -0.89 22.19 1.58
CA LYS A 242 0.18 22.48 0.62
C LYS A 242 1.54 22.42 1.30
N VAL A 243 2.49 21.72 0.70
CA VAL A 243 3.85 21.61 1.21
C VAL A 243 4.74 22.63 0.52
N ILE A 244 5.50 23.41 1.29
CA ILE A 244 6.60 24.20 0.73
C ILE A 244 7.74 23.24 0.41
N ILE A 245 8.04 23.09 -0.87
CA ILE A 245 9.09 22.20 -1.36
C ILE A 245 10.36 23.03 -1.53
N SER A 246 11.48 22.56 -0.98
CA SER A 246 12.78 23.20 -1.25
C SER A 246 13.25 22.87 -2.67
N GLU A 247 13.92 23.82 -3.32
CA GLU A 247 14.56 23.58 -4.63
C GLU A 247 15.54 22.40 -4.58
N ASP A 248 16.21 22.20 -3.45
CA ASP A 248 17.08 21.05 -3.20
C ASP A 248 16.32 19.72 -3.25
N ALA A 249 15.15 19.62 -2.59
CA ALA A 249 14.31 18.42 -2.64
C ALA A 249 13.85 18.13 -4.07
N ILE A 250 13.40 19.16 -4.80
CA ILE A 250 12.99 19.02 -6.20
C ILE A 250 14.14 18.51 -7.05
N ARG A 251 15.33 19.11 -6.93
CA ARG A 251 16.52 18.73 -7.70
C ARG A 251 16.92 17.28 -7.44
N ARG A 252 16.89 16.82 -6.18
CA ARG A 252 17.26 15.45 -5.81
C ARG A 252 16.27 14.41 -6.35
N ILE A 253 14.99 14.74 -6.43
CA ILE A 253 13.96 13.86 -7.03
C ILE A 253 14.06 13.86 -8.56
N ARG A 254 14.43 14.99 -9.18
CA ARG A 254 14.60 15.11 -10.63
C ARG A 254 15.88 14.44 -11.14
N MET A 255 16.95 14.45 -10.36
CA MET A 255 18.27 13.94 -10.75
C MET A 255 18.78 12.84 -9.81
N PRO A 256 18.07 11.70 -9.69
CA PRO A 256 18.45 10.64 -8.76
C PRO A 256 19.81 10.00 -9.08
N SER A 257 20.33 10.13 -10.31
CA SER A 257 21.70 9.68 -10.63
C SER A 257 22.80 10.45 -9.89
N LEU A 258 22.49 11.67 -9.46
CA LEU A 258 23.41 12.52 -8.70
C LEU A 258 23.20 12.40 -7.19
N PHE A 259 22.12 11.74 -6.75
CA PHE A 259 21.71 11.73 -5.34
C PHE A 259 21.10 10.39 -4.94
N ASP A 260 21.68 9.80 -3.91
CA ASP A 260 21.24 8.53 -3.33
C ASP A 260 19.85 8.63 -2.64
N TYR A 261 19.02 7.60 -2.81
CA TYR A 261 17.65 7.52 -2.26
C TYR A 261 17.68 7.50 -0.73
N ASP A 262 18.59 6.75 -0.12
CA ASP A 262 18.68 6.63 1.34
C ASP A 262 19.12 7.98 1.93
N THR A 263 20.05 8.65 1.26
CA THR A 263 20.45 10.02 1.58
C THR A 263 19.28 11.01 1.49
N PHE A 264 18.39 10.87 0.51
CA PHE A 264 17.17 11.70 0.46
C PHE A 264 16.28 11.46 1.67
N LEU A 265 16.00 10.21 2.03
CA LEU A 265 15.15 9.90 3.19
C LEU A 265 15.76 10.40 4.51
N ARG A 266 17.09 10.39 4.62
CA ARG A 266 17.83 10.93 5.78
C ARG A 266 17.75 12.46 5.87
N ASP A 267 17.89 13.16 4.74
CA ASP A 267 17.87 14.63 4.71
C ASP A 267 16.44 15.17 4.82
N PHE A 268 15.45 14.39 4.37
CA PHE A 268 14.02 14.66 4.50
C PHE A 268 13.33 13.58 5.34
N PRO A 269 13.63 13.48 6.65
CA PRO A 269 13.09 12.45 7.51
C PRO A 269 11.58 12.63 7.70
N ALA A 270 10.86 11.51 7.84
CA ALA A 270 9.40 11.50 7.99
C ALA A 270 8.90 12.35 9.17
N GLU A 271 9.69 12.48 10.24
CA GLU A 271 9.34 13.27 11.43
C GLU A 271 9.22 14.76 11.15
N LYS A 272 10.05 15.27 10.23
CA LYS A 272 10.12 16.69 9.88
C LYS A 272 9.39 16.99 8.57
N TYR A 273 9.42 16.06 7.62
CA TYR A 273 8.83 16.21 6.29
C TYR A 273 7.97 14.99 5.91
N PRO A 274 6.91 14.65 6.67
CA PRO A 274 6.15 13.40 6.50
C PRO A 274 5.61 13.24 5.09
N LYS A 275 5.01 14.30 4.53
CA LYS A 275 4.40 14.26 3.19
C LYS A 275 5.43 14.16 2.06
N LEU A 276 6.58 14.82 2.17
CA LEU A 276 7.65 14.74 1.17
C LEU A 276 8.37 13.38 1.22
N ASN A 277 8.62 12.87 2.42
CA ASN A 277 9.19 11.55 2.64
C ASN A 277 8.26 10.47 2.06
N GLU A 278 6.98 10.50 2.43
CA GLU A 278 5.96 9.56 1.95
C GLU A 278 5.78 9.63 0.43
N PHE A 279 5.73 10.84 -0.14
CA PHE A 279 5.73 11.03 -1.60
C PHE A 279 6.90 10.32 -2.27
N ARG A 280 8.12 10.49 -1.74
CA ARG A 280 9.32 9.85 -2.33
C ARG A 280 9.23 8.33 -2.26
N VAL A 281 8.68 7.76 -1.19
CA VAL A 281 8.51 6.31 -1.03
C VAL A 281 7.46 5.76 -2.01
N HIS A 282 6.29 6.42 -2.14
CA HIS A 282 5.28 6.04 -3.13
C HIS A 282 5.82 6.16 -4.57
N LEU A 283 6.53 7.25 -4.87
CA LEU A 283 7.17 7.49 -6.16
C LEU A 283 8.17 6.37 -6.50
N PHE A 284 9.07 6.06 -5.56
CA PHE A 284 10.04 4.98 -5.73
C PHE A 284 9.35 3.62 -5.91
N ARG A 285 8.29 3.33 -5.14
CA ARG A 285 7.53 2.08 -5.27
C ARG A 285 6.87 1.98 -6.64
N ARG A 286 6.18 3.03 -7.10
CA ARG A 286 5.59 3.10 -8.44
C ARG A 286 6.63 2.78 -9.52
N ASP A 287 7.76 3.48 -9.48
CA ASP A 287 8.81 3.37 -10.49
C ASP A 287 9.53 2.00 -10.44
N ARG A 288 9.69 1.43 -9.24
CA ARG A 288 10.16 0.05 -9.03
C ARG A 288 9.27 -1.00 -9.70
N TYR A 289 7.96 -0.89 -9.55
CA TYR A 289 7.04 -1.84 -10.18
C TYR A 289 6.97 -1.67 -11.70
N ILE A 290 7.20 -0.47 -12.23
CA ILE A 290 7.44 -0.26 -13.67
C ILE A 290 8.70 -0.99 -14.13
N ALA A 291 9.80 -0.88 -13.39
CA ALA A 291 11.04 -1.61 -13.69
C ALA A 291 10.82 -3.14 -13.68
N TYR A 292 10.01 -3.66 -12.74
CA TYR A 292 9.64 -5.07 -12.69
C TYR A 292 8.79 -5.53 -13.88
N THR A 293 7.79 -4.73 -14.28
CA THR A 293 7.03 -5.00 -15.51
C THR A 293 7.95 -5.08 -16.73
N TYR A 294 8.90 -4.16 -16.85
CA TYR A 294 9.83 -4.14 -17.96
C TYR A 294 10.76 -5.35 -17.97
N HIS A 295 11.29 -5.72 -16.81
CA HIS A 295 12.08 -6.93 -16.61
C HIS A 295 11.32 -8.19 -17.05
N ASP A 296 10.09 -8.38 -16.55
CA ASP A 296 9.27 -9.54 -16.87
C ASP A 296 9.00 -9.64 -18.37
N LEU A 297 8.67 -8.51 -19.00
CA LEU A 297 8.41 -8.46 -20.43
C LEU A 297 9.64 -8.75 -21.27
N ILE A 298 10.81 -8.21 -20.91
CA ILE A 298 12.05 -8.56 -21.58
C ILE A 298 12.31 -10.05 -21.47
N ARG A 299 12.15 -10.66 -20.29
CA ARG A 299 12.33 -12.10 -20.11
C ARG A 299 11.35 -12.91 -20.95
N LEU A 300 10.09 -12.52 -20.98
CA LEU A 300 9.08 -13.15 -21.84
C LEU A 300 9.44 -13.01 -23.33
N SER A 301 10.00 -11.87 -23.74
CA SER A 301 10.45 -11.62 -25.12
C SER A 301 11.60 -12.51 -25.58
N ILE A 302 12.39 -13.07 -24.66
CA ILE A 302 13.44 -14.04 -24.98
C ILE A 302 12.81 -15.33 -25.53
N SER A 303 11.67 -15.74 -24.96
CA SER A 303 10.92 -16.93 -25.36
C SER A 303 9.83 -16.70 -26.40
N ASP A 304 9.22 -15.51 -26.42
CA ASP A 304 8.06 -15.16 -27.25
C ASP A 304 8.20 -13.73 -27.79
N SER A 305 8.56 -13.59 -29.07
CA SER A 305 8.78 -12.29 -29.70
C SER A 305 7.51 -11.43 -29.84
N SER A 306 6.32 -11.98 -29.60
CA SER A 306 5.06 -11.22 -29.65
C SER A 306 4.97 -10.14 -28.55
N PHE A 307 5.80 -10.19 -27.52
CA PHE A 307 5.92 -9.14 -26.51
C PHE A 307 6.75 -7.92 -26.97
N MET A 308 7.52 -8.03 -28.06
CA MET A 308 8.39 -6.94 -28.53
C MET A 308 7.64 -5.65 -28.91
N PRO A 309 6.48 -5.68 -29.59
CA PRO A 309 5.69 -4.47 -29.85
C PRO A 309 5.23 -3.78 -28.56
N LEU A 310 4.83 -4.54 -27.55
CA LEU A 310 4.41 -4.00 -26.25
C LEU A 310 5.57 -3.28 -25.55
N ILE A 311 6.76 -3.90 -25.53
CA ILE A 311 8.00 -3.32 -25.00
C ILE A 311 8.37 -2.03 -25.76
N SER A 312 8.35 -2.09 -27.09
CA SER A 312 8.66 -0.94 -27.95
C SER A 312 7.73 0.24 -27.69
N ASN A 313 6.43 -0.03 -27.53
CA ASN A 313 5.44 1.01 -27.23
C ASN A 313 5.67 1.65 -25.86
N MET A 314 5.98 0.87 -24.81
CA MET A 314 6.28 1.43 -23.49
C MET A 314 7.61 2.19 -23.45
N ASN A 315 8.62 1.77 -24.21
CA ASN A 315 9.91 2.46 -24.28
C ASN A 315 9.84 3.85 -24.93
N ARG A 316 8.87 4.08 -25.82
CA ARG A 316 8.64 5.42 -26.38
C ARG A 316 8.19 6.42 -25.32
N GLU A 317 7.71 5.94 -24.18
CA GLU A 317 7.32 6.77 -23.06
C GLU A 317 8.55 7.01 -22.17
N LYS A 318 9.01 8.27 -22.10
CA LYS A 318 10.12 8.71 -21.23
C LYS A 318 9.99 8.26 -19.78
N LEU A 319 8.76 8.00 -19.36
CA LEU A 319 8.40 7.50 -18.05
C LEU A 319 9.11 6.19 -17.66
N PHE A 320 9.07 5.20 -18.57
CA PHE A 320 9.60 3.86 -18.31
C PHE A 320 11.12 3.88 -18.29
N GLN A 321 11.73 4.68 -19.16
CA GLN A 321 13.18 4.90 -19.17
C GLN A 321 13.65 5.54 -17.86
N ARG A 322 12.94 6.58 -17.39
CA ARG A 322 13.26 7.23 -16.11
C ARG A 322 13.11 6.27 -14.93
N ALA A 323 11.99 5.57 -14.84
CA ALA A 323 11.73 4.62 -13.75
C ALA A 323 12.78 3.50 -13.67
N LEU A 324 13.19 2.96 -14.83
CA LEU A 324 14.23 1.95 -14.91
C LEU A 324 15.60 2.50 -14.50
N ASN A 325 15.96 3.69 -14.97
CA ASN A 325 17.21 4.35 -14.59
C ASN A 325 17.25 4.61 -13.08
N ASP A 326 16.20 5.20 -12.51
CA ASP A 326 16.09 5.51 -11.08
C ASP A 326 16.23 4.25 -10.23
N TYR A 327 15.65 3.13 -10.68
CA TYR A 327 15.76 1.84 -10.01
C TYR A 327 17.17 1.24 -10.09
N ILE A 328 17.80 1.26 -11.27
CA ILE A 328 19.17 0.75 -11.47
C ILE A 328 20.17 1.55 -10.62
N LEU A 329 20.00 2.87 -10.56
CA LEU A 329 20.85 3.76 -9.76
C LEU A 329 20.76 3.46 -8.27
N TYR A 330 19.58 3.10 -7.78
CA TYR A 330 19.37 2.76 -6.38
C TYR A 330 20.09 1.47 -5.96
N TYR A 331 19.95 0.39 -6.73
CA TYR A 331 20.65 -0.87 -6.40
C TYR A 331 22.13 -0.82 -6.76
N GLY A 332 22.53 0.03 -7.70
CA GLY A 332 23.84 -0.02 -8.32
C GLY A 332 23.91 -1.12 -9.39
N LYS A 333 24.89 -0.97 -10.29
CA LYS A 333 25.07 -1.81 -11.49
C LYS A 333 25.11 -3.31 -11.17
N ASP A 334 25.99 -3.71 -10.26
CA ASP A 334 26.24 -5.13 -10.01
C ASP A 334 25.03 -5.79 -9.33
N ASP A 335 24.33 -5.08 -8.46
CA ASP A 335 23.13 -5.61 -7.80
C ASP A 335 21.90 -5.58 -8.70
N ALA A 336 21.76 -4.59 -9.59
CA ALA A 336 20.76 -4.63 -10.64
C ALA A 336 20.97 -5.84 -11.56
N VAL A 337 22.22 -6.13 -11.96
CA VAL A 337 22.57 -7.35 -12.71
C VAL A 337 22.23 -8.61 -11.91
N ASN A 338 22.50 -8.62 -10.59
CA ASN A 338 22.14 -9.75 -9.73
C ASN A 338 20.61 -9.95 -9.58
N LEU A 339 19.81 -8.89 -9.70
CA LEU A 339 18.35 -8.89 -9.57
C LEU A 339 17.63 -9.26 -10.87
N PHE A 340 18.18 -8.83 -12.02
CA PHE A 340 17.47 -8.88 -13.31
C PHE A 340 18.15 -9.73 -14.39
N GLY A 341 19.38 -10.18 -14.14
CA GLY A 341 20.20 -10.89 -15.11
C GLY A 341 20.83 -9.96 -16.15
N ALA A 342 22.07 -10.26 -16.52
CA ALA A 342 22.87 -9.45 -17.44
C ALA A 342 22.23 -9.32 -18.84
N GLU A 343 21.61 -10.38 -19.36
CA GLU A 343 20.95 -10.37 -20.68
C GLU A 343 19.74 -9.45 -20.73
N SER A 344 18.94 -9.41 -19.67
CA SER A 344 17.73 -8.58 -19.60
C SER A 344 18.10 -7.10 -19.56
N LEU A 345 19.13 -6.75 -18.77
CA LEU A 345 19.61 -5.37 -18.66
C LEU A 345 20.32 -4.90 -19.94
N GLN A 346 21.10 -5.76 -20.60
CA GLN A 346 21.73 -5.35 -21.85
C GLN A 346 20.71 -5.16 -22.98
N ARG A 347 19.64 -5.97 -23.01
CA ARG A 347 18.51 -5.68 -23.90
C ARG A 347 17.83 -4.38 -23.52
N ALA A 348 17.67 -4.08 -22.24
CA ALA A 348 17.12 -2.81 -21.77
C ALA A 348 17.98 -1.60 -22.21
N GLU A 349 19.31 -1.71 -22.12
CA GLU A 349 20.29 -0.68 -22.53
C GLU A 349 20.18 -0.31 -24.01
N PHE A 350 19.91 -1.27 -24.90
CA PHE A 350 19.64 -1.00 -26.33
C PHE A 350 18.51 0.02 -26.54
N TRP A 351 17.57 0.13 -25.59
CA TRP A 351 16.39 1.00 -25.67
C TRP A 351 16.50 2.30 -24.87
N LEU A 352 17.62 2.55 -24.15
CA LEU A 352 17.84 3.75 -23.33
C LEU A 352 18.51 4.92 -24.10
N ASP A 353 18.31 4.97 -25.42
CA ASP A 353 18.80 6.04 -26.32
C ASP A 353 20.31 6.37 -26.24
N GLY A 354 21.13 5.41 -25.79
CA GLY A 354 22.59 5.38 -25.98
C GLY A 354 23.40 6.61 -25.54
N LYS A 355 22.78 7.58 -24.85
CA LYS A 355 23.42 8.83 -24.44
C LYS A 355 23.56 8.81 -22.91
N ASP A 356 24.83 8.77 -22.52
CA ASP A 356 25.34 8.93 -21.15
C ASP A 356 25.01 7.82 -20.14
N THR A 357 25.13 6.57 -20.58
CA THR A 357 25.67 5.59 -19.65
C THR A 357 26.69 4.69 -20.37
N ASP A 358 27.88 4.59 -19.80
CA ASP A 358 29.13 4.08 -20.39
C ASP A 358 29.12 2.53 -20.58
N TRP A 359 28.15 1.99 -21.30
CA TRP A 359 27.90 0.53 -21.44
C TRP A 359 28.32 -0.04 -22.81
N GLY A 360 29.47 0.38 -23.32
CA GLY A 360 29.99 -0.12 -24.59
C GLY A 360 30.47 -1.57 -24.54
N LYS A 361 29.65 -2.52 -25.01
CA LYS A 361 30.09 -3.61 -25.93
C LYS A 361 28.87 -4.30 -26.60
N PRO A 362 28.83 -4.41 -27.94
CA PRO A 362 27.80 -5.20 -28.64
C PRO A 362 28.07 -6.69 -28.44
N LEU A 363 27.08 -7.46 -28.00
CA LEU A 363 27.16 -8.93 -28.01
C LEU A 363 26.92 -9.45 -29.43
N THR A 364 27.82 -10.30 -29.90
CA THR A 364 27.74 -10.99 -31.18
C THR A 364 26.70 -12.11 -31.17
N ASP A 365 26.11 -12.39 -32.34
CA ASP A 365 25.02 -13.37 -32.57
C ASP A 365 25.25 -14.79 -31.98
N SER A 366 26.50 -15.16 -31.70
CA SER A 366 26.85 -16.47 -31.14
C SER A 366 26.50 -16.64 -29.66
N TYR A 367 26.53 -15.57 -28.86
CA TYR A 367 26.17 -15.62 -27.43
C TYR A 367 24.66 -15.86 -27.25
N TYR A 368 23.86 -15.19 -28.07
CA TYR A 368 22.40 -15.24 -28.10
C TYR A 368 21.84 -16.65 -28.41
N LEU A 369 22.55 -17.43 -29.23
CA LEU A 369 22.17 -18.80 -29.60
C LEU A 369 22.52 -19.85 -28.55
N GLN A 370 23.55 -19.62 -27.72
CA GLN A 370 23.95 -20.56 -26.67
C GLN A 370 23.05 -20.48 -25.43
N HIS A 371 22.58 -19.29 -25.04
CA HIS A 371 21.83 -19.10 -23.79
C HIS A 371 20.30 -19.28 -23.93
N ARG A 372 19.78 -19.21 -25.17
CA ARG A 372 18.42 -19.63 -25.52
C ARG A 372 18.10 -21.09 -25.16
N LYS A 373 19.12 -21.95 -24.99
CA LYS A 373 18.96 -23.36 -24.55
C LYS A 373 18.94 -23.54 -23.03
N LYS A 374 19.42 -22.58 -22.22
CA LYS A 374 19.47 -22.69 -20.75
C LYS A 374 18.25 -22.10 -20.04
N SER A 375 17.57 -21.11 -20.63
CA SER A 375 16.41 -20.45 -20.00
C SER A 375 15.07 -21.19 -20.15
N SER A 376 15.02 -22.22 -20.99
CA SER A 376 13.80 -22.96 -21.29
C SER A 376 13.59 -24.14 -20.34
N ALA A 377 12.81 -23.93 -19.27
CA ALA A 377 11.71 -24.84 -18.85
C ALA A 377 11.13 -24.56 -17.46
N GLY A 378 11.87 -23.91 -16.54
CA GLY A 378 11.46 -23.83 -15.12
C GLY A 378 11.10 -22.44 -14.58
N ASP A 379 11.73 -21.37 -15.08
CA ASP A 379 11.85 -20.08 -14.35
C ASP A 379 11.39 -18.83 -15.13
N SER A 380 10.65 -18.98 -16.23
CA SER A 380 10.01 -17.83 -16.87
C SER A 380 8.93 -17.27 -15.94
N PRO A 381 8.82 -15.94 -15.74
CA PRO A 381 7.69 -15.37 -15.01
C PRO A 381 6.38 -15.85 -15.64
N LYS A 382 5.35 -16.03 -14.80
CA LYS A 382 4.01 -16.36 -15.32
C LYS A 382 3.63 -15.31 -16.36
N ARG A 383 3.00 -15.73 -17.45
CA ARG A 383 2.73 -14.89 -18.64
C ARG A 383 2.04 -13.57 -18.34
N ASP A 384 1.29 -13.49 -17.23
CA ASP A 384 0.56 -12.31 -16.77
C ASP A 384 1.15 -11.62 -15.52
N GLU A 385 2.31 -12.04 -15.01
CA GLU A 385 2.92 -11.45 -13.80
C GLU A 385 3.24 -9.96 -14.00
N TRP A 386 3.71 -9.60 -15.20
CA TRP A 386 3.99 -8.21 -15.57
C TRP A 386 2.74 -7.31 -15.45
N LYS A 387 1.52 -7.84 -15.67
CA LYS A 387 0.26 -7.09 -15.50
C LYS A 387 -0.02 -6.80 -14.03
N LYS A 388 0.35 -7.69 -13.11
CA LYS A 388 0.22 -7.44 -11.67
C LYS A 388 1.17 -6.35 -11.22
N ASN A 389 2.42 -6.41 -11.68
CA ASN A 389 3.40 -5.36 -11.41
C ASN A 389 2.91 -4.00 -11.95
N LEU A 390 2.37 -4.01 -13.17
CA LEU A 390 1.85 -2.80 -13.79
C LEU A 390 0.59 -2.27 -13.07
N PHE A 391 -0.27 -3.17 -12.58
CA PHE A 391 -1.41 -2.82 -11.73
C PHE A 391 -0.97 -2.13 -10.44
N VAL A 392 0.06 -2.65 -9.77
CA VAL A 392 0.61 -2.00 -8.57
C VAL A 392 1.13 -0.60 -8.90
N ALA A 393 1.89 -0.44 -9.99
CA ALA A 393 2.38 0.86 -10.41
C ALA A 393 1.24 1.85 -10.71
N LEU A 394 0.18 1.41 -11.39
CA LEU A 394 -0.99 2.24 -11.68
C LEU A 394 -1.70 2.71 -10.39
N LYS A 395 -1.88 1.81 -9.42
CA LYS A 395 -2.52 2.14 -8.14
C LYS A 395 -1.68 3.09 -7.30
N GLU A 396 -0.37 2.89 -7.26
CA GLU A 396 0.57 3.83 -6.65
C GLU A 396 0.54 5.20 -7.36
N ASN A 397 0.38 5.23 -8.68
CA ASN A 397 0.19 6.47 -9.43
C ASN A 397 -1.11 7.20 -9.03
N PHE A 398 -2.23 6.49 -8.84
CA PHE A 398 -3.47 7.12 -8.35
C PHE A 398 -3.29 7.73 -6.96
N ILE A 399 -2.64 7.02 -6.02
CA ILE A 399 -2.30 7.60 -4.71
C ILE A 399 -1.48 8.89 -4.90
N LEU A 400 -0.48 8.89 -5.77
CA LEU A 400 0.34 10.08 -6.04
C LEU A 400 -0.48 11.22 -6.66
N GLU A 401 -1.35 10.94 -7.63
CA GLU A 401 -2.17 11.96 -8.31
C GLU A 401 -3.17 12.64 -7.39
N ASP A 402 -3.77 11.88 -6.46
CA ASP A 402 -4.86 12.38 -5.62
C ASP A 402 -4.37 13.07 -4.36
N TYR A 403 -3.28 12.58 -3.79
CA TYR A 403 -2.81 13.02 -2.47
C TYR A 403 -1.50 13.83 -2.54
N PHE A 404 -0.76 13.71 -3.65
CA PHE A 404 0.55 14.33 -3.83
C PHE A 404 0.69 15.06 -5.17
N GLY A 405 -0.42 15.44 -5.81
CA GLY A 405 -0.43 16.05 -7.14
C GLY A 405 0.48 17.27 -7.26
N GLU A 406 0.48 18.16 -6.26
CA GLU A 406 1.36 19.33 -6.24
C GLU A 406 2.85 18.97 -6.30
N LEU A 407 3.25 17.86 -5.67
CA LEU A 407 4.62 17.37 -5.65
C LEU A 407 4.96 16.73 -7.00
N LEU A 408 4.04 15.97 -7.60
CA LEU A 408 4.21 15.41 -8.94
C LEU A 408 4.45 16.51 -9.99
N ASP A 409 3.73 17.62 -9.90
CA ASP A 409 3.88 18.77 -10.79
C ASP A 409 5.23 19.46 -10.56
N ALA A 410 5.57 19.73 -9.30
CA ALA A 410 6.84 20.38 -8.96
C ALA A 410 8.07 19.54 -9.34
N THR A 411 7.99 18.21 -9.28
CA THR A 411 9.12 17.32 -9.62
C THR A 411 9.11 16.85 -11.07
N GLU A 412 8.16 17.32 -11.89
CA GLU A 412 7.96 16.86 -13.27
C GLU A 412 7.88 15.31 -13.34
N SER A 413 7.21 14.70 -12.36
CA SER A 413 7.09 13.25 -12.21
C SER A 413 5.69 12.72 -12.52
N ARG A 414 4.77 13.61 -12.90
CA ARG A 414 3.40 13.26 -13.31
C ARG A 414 3.41 12.44 -14.59
N TRP A 415 2.59 11.40 -14.62
CA TRP A 415 2.38 10.61 -15.83
C TRP A 415 1.50 11.40 -16.81
N ASN A 416 1.84 11.35 -18.10
CA ASN A 416 0.91 11.86 -19.11
C ASN A 416 -0.35 10.97 -19.11
N GLN A 417 -1.50 11.55 -19.47
CA GLN A 417 -2.77 10.85 -19.30
C GLN A 417 -2.97 9.72 -20.31
N ASP A 418 -2.38 9.82 -21.49
CA ASP A 418 -2.44 8.76 -22.51
C ASP A 418 -1.68 7.50 -22.06
N SER A 419 -0.56 7.68 -21.34
CA SER A 419 0.18 6.60 -20.67
C SER A 419 -0.65 5.96 -19.58
N VAL A 420 -1.31 6.77 -18.73
CA VAL A 420 -2.20 6.26 -17.66
C VAL A 420 -3.32 5.43 -18.28
N GLU A 421 -3.96 5.93 -19.33
CA GLU A 421 -5.04 5.25 -20.04
C GLU A 421 -4.59 3.93 -20.68
N ARG A 422 -3.43 3.94 -21.36
CA ARG A 422 -2.84 2.73 -21.93
C ARG A 422 -2.58 1.69 -20.83
N ILE A 423 -1.94 2.09 -19.74
CA ILE A 423 -1.62 1.22 -18.60
C ILE A 423 -2.90 0.68 -17.96
N TYR A 424 -3.91 1.54 -17.79
CA TYR A 424 -5.22 1.16 -17.26
C TYR A 424 -5.85 0.05 -18.10
N SER A 425 -5.84 0.18 -19.43
CA SER A 425 -6.41 -0.82 -20.35
C SER A 425 -5.69 -2.18 -20.35
N LEU A 426 -4.42 -2.22 -19.93
CA LEU A 426 -3.61 -3.45 -19.88
C LEU A 426 -3.73 -4.21 -18.57
N THR A 427 -4.37 -3.61 -17.56
CA THR A 427 -4.43 -4.13 -16.19
C THR A 427 -5.87 -4.44 -15.75
N SER A 428 -6.03 -5.00 -14.56
CA SER A 428 -7.33 -5.18 -13.90
C SER A 428 -7.50 -4.14 -12.77
N PRO A 429 -7.59 -2.82 -13.06
CA PRO A 429 -7.45 -1.74 -12.08
C PRO A 429 -8.56 -1.65 -11.03
N HIS A 430 -9.53 -2.56 -11.03
CA HIS A 430 -10.67 -2.53 -10.13
C HIS A 430 -10.59 -3.59 -9.04
N GLU A 431 -9.51 -4.37 -9.01
CA GLU A 431 -9.16 -5.17 -7.85
C GLU A 431 -8.80 -4.27 -6.67
N ASN A 432 -9.09 -4.75 -5.45
CA ASN A 432 -8.72 -4.04 -4.25
C ASN A 432 -7.19 -4.01 -4.11
N TYR A 433 -6.64 -2.85 -3.81
CA TYR A 433 -5.21 -2.66 -3.65
C TYR A 433 -4.89 -2.14 -2.24
N ASN A 434 -3.97 -2.79 -1.54
CA ASN A 434 -3.39 -2.26 -0.30
C ASN A 434 -1.94 -1.89 -0.56
N SER A 435 -1.61 -0.60 -0.45
CA SER A 435 -0.23 -0.15 -0.58
C SER A 435 0.60 -0.68 0.59
N ALA A 436 1.76 -1.25 0.29
CA ALA A 436 2.71 -1.65 1.32
C ALA A 436 3.43 -0.43 1.94
N VAL A 437 3.29 0.76 1.34
CA VAL A 437 3.87 1.98 1.91
C VAL A 437 3.18 2.27 3.23
N GLY A 438 4.00 2.31 4.29
CA GLY A 438 3.49 2.52 5.63
C GLY A 438 2.77 1.31 6.24
N GLU A 439 2.86 0.11 5.66
CA GLU A 439 2.17 -1.09 6.16
C GLU A 439 2.49 -1.39 7.64
N ARG A 440 3.71 -1.06 8.08
CA ARG A 440 4.22 -1.26 9.44
C ARG A 440 3.83 -0.14 10.43
N ILE A 441 3.13 0.89 9.97
CA ILE A 441 2.60 1.97 10.81
C ILE A 441 1.47 1.43 11.70
N VAL A 442 1.53 1.78 12.99
CA VAL A 442 0.44 1.56 13.94
C VAL A 442 -0.69 2.54 13.63
N THR A 443 -1.66 2.05 12.88
CA THR A 443 -2.87 2.79 12.50
C THR A 443 -3.98 2.54 13.52
N GLY A 444 -4.55 3.59 14.10
CA GLY A 444 -5.73 3.50 14.97
C GLY A 444 -5.46 3.69 16.46
N CYS A 445 -4.19 3.83 16.88
CA CYS A 445 -3.82 4.20 18.24
C CYS A 445 -3.03 5.51 18.22
N SER A 446 -3.37 6.44 19.08
CA SER A 446 -2.58 7.64 19.38
C SER A 446 -1.31 7.27 20.15
N LYS A 447 -0.31 8.17 20.12
CA LYS A 447 0.92 8.05 20.90
C LYS A 447 0.66 7.80 22.38
N THR A 448 -0.35 8.45 22.94
CA THR A 448 -0.75 8.29 24.34
C THR A 448 -1.31 6.90 24.63
N GLU A 449 -2.11 6.33 23.72
CA GLU A 449 -2.71 5.00 23.89
C GLU A 449 -1.66 3.89 23.82
N VAL A 450 -0.69 3.98 22.91
CA VAL A 450 0.42 3.01 22.84
C VAL A 450 1.29 3.08 24.09
N ILE A 451 1.63 4.28 24.57
CA ILE A 451 2.35 4.47 25.83
C ILE A 451 1.58 3.85 27.00
N LEU A 452 0.27 4.09 27.09
CA LEU A 452 -0.57 3.58 28.16
C LEU A 452 -0.71 2.05 28.11
N PHE A 453 -0.84 1.47 26.92
CA PHE A 453 -0.88 0.02 26.71
C PHE A 453 0.39 -0.67 27.19
N PHE A 454 1.56 -0.21 26.75
CA PHE A 454 2.84 -0.79 27.20
C PHE A 454 3.09 -0.57 28.69
N SER A 455 2.63 0.57 29.24
CA SER A 455 2.66 0.84 30.68
C SER A 455 1.82 -0.16 31.47
N LEU A 456 0.62 -0.50 30.99
CA LEU A 456 -0.26 -1.48 31.63
C LEU A 456 0.24 -2.91 31.46
N LEU A 457 0.75 -3.28 30.27
CA LEU A 457 1.35 -4.58 30.01
C LEU A 457 2.52 -4.84 30.96
N ILE A 458 3.40 -3.85 31.13
CA ILE A 458 4.56 -4.00 31.98
C ILE A 458 4.20 -3.89 33.46
N LEU A 459 3.21 -3.08 33.84
CA LEU A 459 2.63 -3.13 35.18
C LEU A 459 2.09 -4.54 35.50
N MET A 460 1.41 -5.18 34.55
CA MET A 460 0.91 -6.55 34.70
C MET A 460 2.06 -7.56 34.87
N ILE A 461 3.17 -7.43 34.13
CA ILE A 461 4.34 -8.32 34.29
C ILE A 461 5.12 -7.99 35.59
N LEU A 462 5.14 -6.74 36.04
CA LEU A 462 5.74 -6.32 37.32
C LEU A 462 4.90 -6.79 38.53
N VAL A 463 3.58 -6.94 38.35
CA VAL A 463 2.64 -7.44 39.38
C VAL A 463 2.50 -8.97 39.32
N TYR A 464 2.77 -9.61 38.18
CA TYR A 464 2.77 -11.07 37.99
C TYR A 464 3.47 -11.88 39.11
N PRO A 465 4.66 -11.47 39.62
CA PRO A 465 5.32 -12.17 40.72
C PRO A 465 4.50 -12.16 42.03
N ARG A 466 3.71 -11.12 42.29
CA ARG A 466 2.85 -11.02 43.50
C ARG A 466 1.61 -11.91 43.43
N ILE A 467 1.20 -12.35 42.24
CA ILE A 467 -0.02 -13.15 42.03
C ILE A 467 0.27 -14.67 42.16
N PHE A 468 1.50 -15.10 41.91
CA PHE A 468 1.89 -16.52 41.88
C PHE A 468 2.60 -17.02 43.14
N GLU A 469 2.71 -16.18 44.16
CA GLU A 469 2.99 -16.57 45.54
C GLU A 469 1.66 -16.59 46.30
N GLU A 470 1.07 -17.80 46.38
CA GLU A 470 -0.08 -18.17 47.23
C GLU A 470 -1.46 -17.50 47.03
N VAL A 471 -1.95 -17.39 45.78
CA VAL A 471 -3.38 -17.11 45.56
C VAL A 471 -3.99 -18.11 44.59
N ARG A 472 -5.03 -18.85 45.03
CA ARG A 472 -5.96 -19.58 44.13
C ARG A 472 -6.38 -18.61 43.05
N ILE A 473 -6.20 -18.98 41.77
CA ILE A 473 -6.44 -18.12 40.61
C ILE A 473 -7.78 -17.40 40.79
N ASN A 474 -7.73 -16.16 41.27
CA ASN A 474 -8.93 -15.37 41.48
C ASN A 474 -9.41 -14.97 40.09
N SER A 475 -10.70 -15.11 39.87
CA SER A 475 -11.39 -14.81 38.62
C SER A 475 -11.03 -13.44 38.04
N ILE A 476 -10.54 -12.50 38.85
CA ILE A 476 -10.06 -11.17 38.46
C ILE A 476 -8.80 -11.20 37.59
N ALA A 477 -7.81 -12.07 37.85
CA ALA A 477 -6.58 -12.11 37.02
C ALA A 477 -6.82 -12.80 35.68
N ILE A 478 -7.66 -13.85 35.68
CA ILE A 478 -8.21 -14.41 34.44
C ILE A 478 -9.06 -13.36 33.75
N LEU A 479 -9.92 -12.63 34.46
CA LEU A 479 -10.76 -11.56 33.90
C LEU A 479 -9.93 -10.41 33.35
N VAL A 480 -8.79 -10.03 33.94
CA VAL A 480 -7.89 -9.01 33.37
C VAL A 480 -7.20 -9.56 32.14
N CYS A 481 -6.61 -10.76 32.18
CA CYS A 481 -6.03 -11.39 30.98
C CYS A 481 -7.07 -11.64 29.89
N VAL A 482 -8.33 -11.94 30.24
CA VAL A 482 -9.46 -12.17 29.35
C VAL A 482 -10.04 -10.85 28.87
N ILE A 483 -10.09 -9.78 29.66
CA ILE A 483 -10.43 -8.42 29.22
C ILE A 483 -9.34 -7.91 28.29
N PHE A 484 -8.06 -8.16 28.56
CA PHE A 484 -6.97 -7.81 27.66
C PHE A 484 -7.01 -8.66 26.39
N TYR A 485 -7.27 -9.97 26.48
CA TYR A 485 -7.44 -10.86 25.33
C TYR A 485 -8.68 -10.50 24.51
N ILE A 486 -9.82 -10.18 25.14
CA ILE A 486 -11.05 -9.71 24.51
C ILE A 486 -10.85 -8.31 23.93
N ALA A 487 -10.15 -7.39 24.60
CA ALA A 487 -9.80 -6.09 24.03
C ALA A 487 -8.80 -6.22 22.88
N PHE A 488 -7.94 -7.25 22.84
CA PHE A 488 -7.02 -7.49 21.73
C PHE A 488 -7.64 -8.26 20.56
N ILE A 489 -8.64 -9.11 20.84
CA ILE A 489 -9.31 -9.97 19.84
C ILE A 489 -10.66 -9.40 19.43
N HIS A 490 -11.22 -8.42 20.15
CA HIS A 490 -12.37 -7.68 19.64
C HIS A 490 -11.94 -7.12 18.28
N PRO A 491 -12.62 -7.52 17.20
CA PRO A 491 -12.30 -7.01 15.87
C PRO A 491 -12.34 -5.47 15.88
N ASP A 492 -13.17 -4.90 16.77
CA ASP A 492 -13.44 -3.48 16.87
C ASP A 492 -12.38 -2.61 17.56
N THR A 493 -11.47 -3.18 18.38
CA THR A 493 -10.47 -2.37 19.10
C THR A 493 -9.36 -1.86 18.17
N PHE A 494 -9.14 -2.57 17.06
CA PHE A 494 -8.32 -2.13 15.93
C PHE A 494 -9.15 -1.86 14.67
N HIS A 495 -10.48 -2.10 14.67
CA HIS A 495 -11.29 -1.63 13.56
C HIS A 495 -11.46 -0.13 13.63
N ARG A 496 -10.64 0.45 12.78
CA ARG A 496 -10.98 1.58 11.95
C ARG A 496 -11.17 2.82 12.82
N VAL A 497 -10.16 3.69 12.74
CA VAL A 497 -10.50 5.02 12.23
C VAL A 497 -11.21 4.77 10.89
N LYS A 498 -12.51 4.45 10.96
CA LYS A 498 -13.45 4.80 9.92
C LYS A 498 -13.26 6.29 9.97
N ILE A 499 -12.50 6.81 9.02
CA ILE A 499 -12.68 8.18 8.57
C ILE A 499 -14.19 8.34 8.61
N PRO A 500 -14.73 9.18 9.51
CA PRO A 500 -16.16 9.36 9.62
C PRO A 500 -16.66 9.53 8.20
N THR A 501 -17.59 8.67 7.82
CA THR A 501 -18.30 8.80 6.57
C THR A 501 -18.75 10.26 6.53
N GLU A 502 -18.26 11.00 5.52
CA GLU A 502 -18.34 12.47 5.36
C GLU A 502 -17.19 13.34 5.91
N LYS A 503 -15.95 12.97 5.61
CA LYS A 503 -15.13 13.83 4.74
C LYS A 503 -14.64 12.93 3.61
N ILE A 504 -15.41 12.88 2.51
CA ILE A 504 -14.92 12.27 1.27
C ILE A 504 -13.63 13.00 0.94
N ILE A 505 -12.52 12.28 1.10
CA ILE A 505 -11.21 12.73 0.69
C ILE A 505 -11.26 12.72 -0.82
N SER A 506 -11.65 13.85 -1.39
CA SER A 506 -11.83 13.97 -2.83
C SER A 506 -10.51 14.03 -3.57
N GLY A 507 -9.34 14.13 -2.90
CA GLY A 507 -8.08 14.37 -3.60
C GLY A 507 -8.24 15.52 -4.61
N ASN A 508 -8.02 15.22 -5.90
CA ASN A 508 -8.26 16.12 -7.03
C ASN A 508 -9.60 15.87 -7.78
N HIS A 509 -10.49 15.00 -7.31
CA HIS A 509 -11.78 14.71 -7.90
C HIS A 509 -12.87 15.68 -7.42
N SER A 510 -13.80 16.01 -8.30
CA SER A 510 -14.99 16.81 -7.95
C SER A 510 -15.96 15.96 -7.12
N VAL A 511 -16.62 16.56 -6.13
CA VAL A 511 -17.64 15.90 -5.29
C VAL A 511 -18.90 16.76 -5.21
N ILE A 512 -20.07 16.12 -5.37
CA ILE A 512 -21.37 16.74 -5.13
C ILE A 512 -22.22 15.92 -4.16
N THR A 513 -23.13 16.63 -3.48
CA THR A 513 -24.19 16.03 -2.66
C THR A 513 -25.55 16.31 -3.29
N ILE A 514 -26.40 15.31 -3.34
CA ILE A 514 -27.69 15.35 -4.04
C ILE A 514 -28.80 15.11 -3.03
N SER A 515 -29.92 15.81 -3.21
CA SER A 515 -31.02 15.79 -2.25
C SER A 515 -32.15 14.87 -2.68
N TYR A 516 -32.81 14.25 -1.69
CA TYR A 516 -34.07 13.55 -1.90
C TYR A 516 -35.18 14.55 -2.26
N LEU A 517 -35.84 14.34 -3.40
CA LEU A 517 -36.93 15.17 -3.89
C LEU A 517 -38.26 14.66 -3.32
N ARG A 518 -38.99 15.53 -2.60
CA ARG A 518 -40.30 15.18 -2.02
C ARG A 518 -41.44 15.18 -3.04
N SER A 519 -41.25 15.88 -4.15
CA SER A 519 -42.17 15.96 -5.28
C SER A 519 -41.37 15.70 -6.54
N GLU A 520 -41.96 14.98 -7.51
CA GLU A 520 -41.32 14.74 -8.79
C GLU A 520 -41.28 16.05 -9.61
N PRO A 521 -40.11 16.47 -10.11
CA PRO A 521 -39.99 17.54 -11.10
C PRO A 521 -40.83 17.26 -12.35
N ARG A 522 -41.38 18.31 -12.94
CA ARG A 522 -41.97 18.23 -14.27
C ARG A 522 -40.85 18.21 -15.30
N ILE A 523 -40.93 17.28 -16.26
CA ILE A 523 -39.96 17.19 -17.35
C ILE A 523 -40.55 17.92 -18.56
N ASP A 524 -40.37 19.24 -18.63
CA ASP A 524 -40.88 20.10 -19.70
C ASP A 524 -39.81 21.01 -20.34
N GLY A 525 -38.55 20.81 -19.95
CA GLY A 525 -37.38 21.51 -20.45
C GLY A 525 -37.05 22.74 -19.61
N VAL A 526 -37.86 23.09 -18.61
CA VAL A 526 -37.65 24.21 -17.69
C VAL A 526 -37.30 23.66 -16.30
N PRO A 527 -36.03 23.76 -15.85
CA PRO A 527 -35.59 23.10 -14.62
C PRO A 527 -36.38 23.50 -13.36
N ASP A 528 -37.09 22.54 -12.77
CA ASP A 528 -37.71 22.66 -11.44
C ASP A 528 -36.70 22.43 -10.29
N ILE A 529 -35.55 21.84 -10.61
CA ILE A 529 -34.48 21.53 -9.65
C ILE A 529 -33.44 22.65 -9.57
N ASP A 530 -32.81 22.79 -8.41
CA ASP A 530 -31.79 23.83 -8.18
C ASP A 530 -30.46 23.50 -8.88
N LEU A 531 -30.03 24.37 -9.80
CA LEU A 531 -28.82 24.23 -10.63
C LEU A 531 -27.57 24.75 -9.92
N LYS A 532 -27.20 24.09 -8.81
CA LYS A 532 -26.15 24.56 -7.89
C LYS A 532 -24.72 24.41 -8.40
N TYR A 533 -24.51 23.56 -9.41
CA TYR A 533 -23.17 23.15 -9.85
C TYR A 533 -22.83 23.72 -11.21
N SER A 534 -21.57 24.04 -11.45
CA SER A 534 -21.09 24.60 -12.72
C SER A 534 -20.01 23.73 -13.35
N MET A 535 -19.95 23.74 -14.68
CA MET A 535 -18.86 23.09 -15.43
C MET A 535 -17.60 23.96 -15.49
N VAL A 536 -16.44 23.33 -15.69
CA VAL A 536 -15.17 24.01 -15.99
C VAL A 536 -14.73 23.71 -17.41
N TYR A 537 -13.93 24.60 -18.01
CA TYR A 537 -13.42 24.37 -19.37
C TYR A 537 -12.44 23.21 -19.38
N ALA A 538 -12.76 22.15 -20.12
CA ALA A 538 -12.05 20.89 -20.11
C ALA A 538 -10.96 20.82 -21.19
N ASN A 539 -11.11 21.56 -22.30
CA ASN A 539 -10.18 21.48 -23.45
C ASN A 539 -9.12 22.59 -23.50
N GLY A 540 -8.52 22.89 -22.36
CA GLY A 540 -7.11 23.22 -22.28
C GLY A 540 -6.54 22.25 -21.25
N GLY A 541 -5.52 21.45 -21.60
CA GLY A 541 -4.92 20.40 -20.76
C GLY A 541 -4.35 20.83 -19.39
N THR A 542 -4.79 21.99 -18.88
CA THR A 542 -4.42 22.68 -17.65
C THR A 542 -5.60 22.93 -16.70
N GLY A 543 -6.87 22.66 -17.10
CA GLY A 543 -8.05 22.94 -16.26
C GLY A 543 -8.35 24.44 -16.11
N ALA A 544 -8.21 25.20 -17.19
CA ALA A 544 -8.47 26.65 -17.19
C ALA A 544 -9.94 26.98 -16.82
N PRO A 545 -10.20 28.14 -16.18
CA PRO A 545 -11.56 28.55 -15.84
C PRO A 545 -12.43 28.77 -17.10
N PRO A 546 -13.76 28.55 -17.00
CA PRO A 546 -14.68 28.74 -18.12
C PRO A 546 -14.68 30.20 -18.62
N VAL A 547 -14.94 30.37 -19.92
CA VAL A 547 -15.23 31.69 -20.49
C VAL A 547 -16.61 32.12 -19.96
N PRO A 548 -16.74 33.29 -19.28
CA PRO A 548 -17.97 33.67 -18.58
C PRO A 548 -19.24 33.71 -19.46
N GLU A 549 -19.08 33.89 -20.77
CA GLU A 549 -20.16 34.02 -21.74
C GLU A 549 -20.86 32.68 -22.08
N ASN A 550 -20.22 31.54 -21.77
CA ASN A 550 -20.71 30.19 -22.09
C ASN A 550 -20.85 29.34 -20.81
N ASN A 551 -21.27 29.94 -19.70
CA ASN A 551 -21.43 29.20 -18.44
C ASN A 551 -22.55 28.16 -18.52
N THR A 552 -22.28 26.96 -18.00
CA THR A 552 -23.27 25.89 -17.85
C THR A 552 -23.45 25.54 -16.39
N HIS A 553 -24.69 25.58 -15.94
CA HIS A 553 -25.09 25.16 -14.60
C HIS A 553 -25.91 23.88 -14.68
N PHE A 554 -25.78 23.01 -13.70
CA PHE A 554 -26.54 21.78 -13.61
C PHE A 554 -26.98 21.47 -12.17
N GLY A 555 -28.05 20.70 -12.09
CA GLY A 555 -28.63 20.21 -10.85
C GLY A 555 -28.92 18.73 -10.98
N ILE A 556 -28.94 18.04 -9.84
CA ILE A 556 -29.32 16.63 -9.79
C ILE A 556 -30.04 16.35 -8.47
N GLY A 557 -31.06 15.51 -8.52
CA GLY A 557 -31.83 15.09 -7.36
C GLY A 557 -32.35 13.67 -7.57
N TYR A 558 -32.86 13.05 -6.52
CA TYR A 558 -33.34 11.67 -6.62
C TYR A 558 -34.61 11.43 -5.82
N THR A 559 -35.38 10.42 -6.22
CA THR A 559 -36.46 9.82 -5.44
C THR A 559 -36.13 8.34 -5.19
N GLU A 560 -37.06 7.58 -4.62
CA GLU A 560 -36.84 6.14 -4.39
C GLU A 560 -36.53 5.36 -5.69
N ASN A 561 -37.11 5.80 -6.81
CA ASN A 561 -37.08 5.04 -8.07
C ASN A 561 -36.37 5.76 -9.23
N PHE A 562 -36.15 7.08 -9.13
CA PHE A 562 -35.66 7.89 -10.25
C PHE A 562 -34.52 8.82 -9.83
N LEU A 563 -33.61 9.04 -10.77
CA LEU A 563 -32.65 10.14 -10.75
C LEU A 563 -33.16 11.25 -11.69
N TYR A 564 -33.06 12.49 -11.25
CA TYR A 564 -33.45 13.68 -12.00
C TYR A 564 -32.22 14.52 -12.25
N PHE A 565 -31.98 14.88 -13.50
CA PHE A 565 -30.85 15.72 -13.91
C PHE A 565 -31.39 16.87 -14.76
N ALA A 566 -30.82 18.05 -14.57
CA ALA A 566 -31.12 19.20 -15.41
C ALA A 566 -29.87 20.05 -15.61
N ALA A 567 -29.77 20.68 -16.76
CA ALA A 567 -28.72 21.65 -17.05
C ALA A 567 -29.29 22.85 -17.80
N GLU A 568 -28.71 24.02 -17.54
CA GLU A 568 -28.92 25.25 -18.29
C GLU A 568 -27.58 25.72 -18.86
N CYS A 569 -27.53 25.89 -20.17
CA CYS A 569 -26.36 26.30 -20.92
C CYS A 569 -26.58 27.71 -21.46
N GLN A 570 -25.71 28.66 -21.10
CA GLN A 570 -25.65 29.96 -21.76
C GLN A 570 -24.95 29.81 -23.10
N ASP A 571 -25.63 30.29 -24.14
CA ASP A 571 -25.20 30.09 -25.52
C ASP A 571 -25.91 31.08 -26.47
N THR A 572 -25.14 31.84 -27.22
CA THR A 572 -25.67 32.78 -28.23
C THR A 572 -25.73 32.19 -29.64
N SER A 573 -25.16 31.00 -29.86
CA SER A 573 -24.95 30.36 -31.17
C SER A 573 -25.34 28.88 -31.16
N ILE A 574 -26.57 28.58 -30.74
CA ILE A 574 -27.03 27.20 -30.54
C ILE A 574 -27.12 26.42 -31.87
N ALA A 575 -26.26 25.40 -32.02
CA ALA A 575 -26.19 24.44 -33.11
C ALA A 575 -26.94 23.14 -32.76
N SER A 576 -28.02 22.84 -33.48
CA SER A 576 -28.76 21.59 -33.30
C SER A 576 -29.61 21.25 -34.54
N SER A 577 -29.09 20.38 -35.40
CA SER A 577 -29.72 19.86 -36.63
C SER A 577 -29.94 18.34 -36.61
N ILE A 578 -29.47 17.64 -35.58
CA ILE A 578 -29.68 16.20 -35.38
C ILE A 578 -31.00 15.97 -34.63
N PHE A 579 -31.85 15.09 -35.17
CA PHE A 579 -33.19 14.74 -34.63
C PHE A 579 -33.39 13.24 -34.40
N GLU A 580 -32.48 12.41 -34.92
CA GLU A 580 -32.56 10.96 -34.82
C GLU A 580 -31.90 10.48 -33.53
N ARG A 581 -32.63 9.67 -32.75
CA ARG A 581 -32.13 9.06 -31.52
C ARG A 581 -30.90 8.20 -31.81
N ASP A 582 -29.95 8.16 -30.88
CA ASP A 582 -28.72 7.35 -30.93
C ASP A 582 -27.79 7.70 -32.12
N SER A 583 -27.99 8.90 -32.69
CA SER A 583 -27.07 9.53 -33.66
C SER A 583 -25.92 10.25 -32.96
N ASP A 584 -24.92 10.67 -33.73
CA ASP A 584 -23.70 11.34 -33.25
C ASP A 584 -23.96 12.76 -32.71
N LEU A 585 -24.61 12.92 -31.55
CA LEU A 585 -24.99 14.23 -30.99
C LEU A 585 -23.76 15.09 -30.64
N TRP A 586 -22.62 14.46 -30.32
CA TRP A 586 -21.33 15.12 -30.06
C TRP A 586 -20.75 15.95 -31.22
N ARG A 587 -21.41 15.97 -32.39
CA ARG A 587 -21.04 16.81 -33.54
C ARG A 587 -21.60 18.22 -33.48
N GLU A 588 -22.48 18.52 -32.54
CA GLU A 588 -23.13 19.82 -32.33
C GLU A 588 -23.27 20.10 -30.82
N ASP A 589 -24.15 21.01 -30.41
CA ASP A 589 -24.38 21.25 -28.99
C ASP A 589 -25.03 20.05 -28.31
N ALA A 590 -24.40 19.58 -27.24
CA ALA A 590 -24.91 18.47 -26.44
C ALA A 590 -24.47 18.61 -24.98
N VAL A 591 -25.32 18.12 -24.07
CA VAL A 591 -24.96 17.84 -22.68
C VAL A 591 -24.91 16.33 -22.51
N GLU A 592 -23.86 15.85 -21.85
CA GLU A 592 -23.64 14.43 -21.60
C GLU A 592 -23.59 14.17 -20.08
N LEU A 593 -24.33 13.17 -19.63
CA LEU A 593 -24.30 12.68 -18.26
C LEU A 593 -23.75 11.25 -18.22
N PHE A 594 -22.66 11.07 -17.47
CA PHE A 594 -22.02 9.78 -17.26
C PHE A 594 -22.28 9.28 -15.85
N LEU A 595 -22.74 8.03 -15.70
CA LEU A 595 -23.02 7.40 -14.41
C LEU A 595 -22.37 6.02 -14.33
N ASP A 596 -21.33 5.87 -13.51
CA ASP A 596 -20.66 4.59 -13.27
C ASP A 596 -21.53 3.67 -12.42
N THR A 597 -22.25 2.78 -13.10
CA THR A 597 -23.26 1.87 -12.52
C THR A 597 -22.68 0.91 -11.48
N GLU A 598 -21.36 0.72 -11.45
CA GLU A 598 -20.65 -0.10 -10.47
C GLU A 598 -19.79 0.73 -9.51
N SER A 599 -19.51 2.00 -9.83
CA SER A 599 -18.55 2.89 -9.16
C SER A 599 -17.12 2.34 -9.11
N LEU A 600 -16.80 1.43 -10.04
CA LEU A 600 -15.51 0.77 -10.16
C LEU A 600 -14.66 1.37 -11.30
N GLY A 601 -15.25 2.09 -12.23
CA GLY A 601 -14.62 2.58 -13.46
C GLY A 601 -14.66 1.59 -14.61
N ARG A 602 -15.51 0.55 -14.53
CA ARG A 602 -15.66 -0.51 -15.55
C ARG A 602 -16.81 -0.25 -16.50
N ARG A 603 -17.95 0.16 -15.95
CA ARG A 603 -19.22 0.14 -16.65
C ARG A 603 -20.03 1.35 -16.28
N TYR A 604 -20.34 2.18 -17.26
CA TYR A 604 -21.10 3.39 -17.04
C TYR A 604 -22.25 3.53 -18.03
N ALA A 605 -23.33 4.14 -17.57
CA ALA A 605 -24.37 4.65 -18.44
C ALA A 605 -23.95 6.03 -18.97
N GLU A 606 -24.22 6.26 -20.24
CA GLU A 606 -24.02 7.51 -20.92
C GLU A 606 -25.37 7.99 -21.44
N PHE A 607 -25.69 9.25 -21.17
CA PHE A 607 -26.89 9.92 -21.67
C PHE A 607 -26.46 11.23 -22.32
N GLU A 608 -26.66 11.36 -23.62
CA GLU A 608 -26.46 12.63 -24.33
C GLU A 608 -27.82 13.22 -24.71
N ILE A 609 -27.92 14.54 -24.61
CA ILE A 609 -29.11 15.28 -25.03
C ILE A 609 -28.73 16.60 -25.68
N ASN A 610 -29.34 16.86 -26.84
CA ASN A 610 -29.14 18.11 -27.59
C ASN A 610 -30.29 19.12 -27.36
N PRO A 611 -30.15 20.37 -27.82
CA PRO A 611 -31.19 21.40 -27.69
C PRO A 611 -32.56 21.06 -28.30
N ASN A 612 -32.65 20.06 -29.18
CA ASN A 612 -33.90 19.57 -29.76
C ASN A 612 -34.55 18.42 -28.96
N ALA A 613 -34.04 18.13 -27.76
CA ALA A 613 -34.42 16.98 -26.93
C ALA A 613 -34.18 15.61 -27.62
N THR A 614 -33.27 15.56 -28.59
CA THR A 614 -32.83 14.30 -29.18
C THR A 614 -31.92 13.59 -28.18
N LEU A 615 -32.15 12.29 -28.00
CA LEU A 615 -31.46 11.48 -27.01
C LEU A 615 -30.46 10.52 -27.65
N TYR A 616 -29.36 10.29 -26.95
CA TYR A 616 -28.50 9.13 -27.08
C TYR A 616 -28.44 8.48 -25.69
N ASP A 617 -28.60 7.16 -25.62
CA ASP A 617 -28.28 6.42 -24.40
C ASP A 617 -27.53 5.12 -24.66
N ALA A 618 -26.59 4.83 -23.78
CA ALA A 618 -25.74 3.66 -23.90
C ALA A 618 -25.32 3.12 -22.54
N ILE A 619 -25.03 1.81 -22.51
CA ILE A 619 -24.20 1.22 -21.46
C ILE A 619 -22.84 0.90 -22.06
N VAL A 620 -21.82 1.54 -21.52
CA VAL A 620 -20.45 1.43 -22.00
C VAL A 620 -19.64 0.56 -21.06
N GLU A 621 -19.04 -0.49 -21.62
CA GLU A 621 -18.02 -1.30 -20.96
C GLU A 621 -16.64 -0.73 -21.32
N TYR A 622 -15.94 -0.19 -20.33
CA TYR A 622 -14.62 0.39 -20.48
C TYR A 622 -13.53 -0.69 -20.54
N GLY A 623 -12.58 -0.55 -21.47
CA GLY A 623 -11.47 -1.49 -21.64
C GLY A 623 -10.47 -1.02 -22.70
N SER A 624 -9.65 -1.94 -23.23
CA SER A 624 -8.68 -1.64 -24.31
C SER A 624 -9.33 -1.20 -25.61
N HIS A 625 -10.61 -1.51 -25.80
CA HIS A 625 -11.44 -1.05 -26.90
C HIS A 625 -12.86 -0.88 -26.38
N ILE A 626 -13.50 0.24 -26.74
CA ILE A 626 -14.91 0.49 -26.47
C ILE A 626 -15.68 0.27 -27.77
N ASP A 627 -16.68 -0.61 -27.74
CA ASP A 627 -17.58 -0.88 -28.87
C ASP A 627 -18.85 -0.04 -28.73
N PHE A 628 -18.77 1.23 -29.15
CA PHE A 628 -19.90 2.17 -29.08
C PHE A 628 -21.12 1.71 -29.87
N GLU A 629 -20.93 0.99 -30.98
CA GLU A 629 -22.03 0.49 -31.81
C GLU A 629 -22.84 -0.62 -31.11
N ASN A 630 -22.18 -1.43 -30.28
CA ASN A 630 -22.88 -2.37 -29.44
C ASN A 630 -23.46 -1.69 -28.19
N SER A 631 -22.74 -0.74 -27.58
CA SER A 631 -23.16 -0.02 -26.37
C SER A 631 -24.46 0.76 -26.54
N LYS A 632 -24.64 1.46 -27.67
CA LYS A 632 -25.88 2.22 -27.98
C LYS A 632 -27.10 1.36 -28.34
N ARG A 633 -26.96 0.03 -28.38
CA ARG A 633 -28.12 -0.87 -28.60
C ARG A 633 -28.97 -1.00 -27.34
N TRP A 634 -28.40 -0.72 -26.18
CA TRP A 634 -29.14 -0.66 -24.94
C TRP A 634 -29.98 0.62 -24.91
N ASN A 635 -31.27 0.50 -24.61
CA ASN A 635 -32.16 1.63 -24.39
C ASN A 635 -32.62 1.64 -22.93
N CYS A 636 -32.62 2.83 -22.31
CA CYS A 636 -33.09 3.04 -20.96
C CYS A 636 -34.62 3.08 -20.92
N ASP A 637 -35.26 1.92 -20.73
CA ASP A 637 -36.72 1.82 -20.67
C ASP A 637 -37.31 2.70 -19.55
N GLY A 638 -38.13 3.68 -19.93
CA GLY A 638 -38.75 4.63 -19.01
C GLY A 638 -37.99 5.95 -18.82
N LEU A 639 -36.89 6.16 -19.55
CA LEU A 639 -36.23 7.46 -19.66
C LEU A 639 -37.21 8.51 -20.23
N THR A 640 -37.36 9.63 -19.55
CA THR A 640 -38.09 10.80 -20.05
C THR A 640 -37.14 11.98 -20.13
N ALA A 641 -37.25 12.76 -21.20
CA ALA A 641 -36.42 13.95 -21.39
C ALA A 641 -37.20 15.10 -22.02
N ALA A 642 -36.75 16.31 -21.76
CA ALA A 642 -37.26 17.51 -22.42
C ALA A 642 -36.14 18.53 -22.57
N ALA A 643 -36.28 19.42 -23.55
CA ALA A 643 -35.39 20.54 -23.78
C ALA A 643 -36.20 21.81 -24.06
N HIS A 644 -35.68 22.96 -23.64
CA HIS A 644 -36.24 24.26 -23.95
C HIS A 644 -35.15 25.18 -24.51
N ARG A 645 -35.43 25.80 -25.65
CA ARG A 645 -34.51 26.72 -26.34
C ARG A 645 -34.97 28.16 -26.17
N GLY A 646 -34.14 28.97 -25.52
CA GLY A 646 -34.27 30.42 -25.43
C GLY A 646 -33.44 31.17 -26.47
N ALA A 647 -33.42 32.50 -26.37
CA ALA A 647 -32.68 33.35 -27.30
C ALA A 647 -31.16 33.42 -27.02
N LYS A 648 -30.75 33.14 -25.77
CA LYS A 648 -29.35 33.20 -25.31
C LYS A 648 -28.99 32.05 -24.35
N SER A 649 -29.86 31.04 -24.29
CA SER A 649 -29.67 29.87 -23.45
C SER A 649 -30.53 28.73 -23.96
N TRP A 650 -30.19 27.53 -23.52
CA TRP A 650 -31.03 26.35 -23.64
C TRP A 650 -30.90 25.50 -22.38
N SER A 651 -31.93 24.74 -22.09
CA SER A 651 -31.99 23.87 -20.92
C SER A 651 -32.50 22.50 -21.28
N ILE A 652 -32.09 21.52 -20.49
CA ILE A 652 -32.47 20.11 -20.62
C ILE A 652 -32.86 19.54 -19.27
N GLU A 653 -33.71 18.53 -19.31
CA GLU A 653 -34.12 17.75 -18.15
C GLU A 653 -34.18 16.27 -18.51
N LEU A 654 -33.71 15.41 -17.60
CA LEU A 654 -33.75 13.95 -17.70
C LEU A 654 -34.39 13.37 -16.42
N LYS A 655 -35.30 12.41 -16.61
CA LYS A 655 -35.82 11.50 -15.57
C LYS A 655 -35.38 10.09 -15.89
N ILE A 656 -34.45 9.57 -15.09
CA ILE A 656 -33.76 8.29 -15.34
C ILE A 656 -34.23 7.25 -14.31
N PRO A 657 -34.82 6.11 -14.73
CA PRO A 657 -35.18 5.05 -13.80
C PRO A 657 -33.96 4.33 -13.22
N LEU A 658 -33.79 4.35 -11.89
CA LEU A 658 -32.64 3.74 -11.21
C LEU A 658 -32.51 2.24 -11.48
N LYS A 659 -33.65 1.55 -11.62
CA LYS A 659 -33.71 0.12 -11.93
C LYS A 659 -33.00 -0.23 -13.25
N GLN A 660 -33.06 0.64 -14.26
CA GLN A 660 -32.40 0.40 -15.56
C GLN A 660 -30.88 0.49 -15.45
N LEU A 661 -30.38 1.28 -14.50
CA LEU A 661 -28.96 1.38 -14.19
C LEU A 661 -28.47 0.21 -13.31
N GLY A 662 -29.36 -0.67 -12.84
CA GLY A 662 -29.03 -1.73 -11.89
C GLY A 662 -28.73 -1.23 -10.47
N ILE A 663 -29.12 0.01 -10.15
CA ILE A 663 -28.88 0.64 -8.84
C ILE A 663 -30.19 1.00 -8.15
N ASN A 664 -30.11 1.44 -6.90
CA ASN A 664 -31.25 1.93 -6.11
C ASN A 664 -30.85 3.17 -5.28
N ALA A 665 -31.80 3.76 -4.56
CA ALA A 665 -31.53 4.92 -3.70
C ALA A 665 -30.44 4.67 -2.66
N ASP A 666 -30.33 3.45 -2.12
CA ASP A 666 -29.27 3.09 -1.16
C ASP A 666 -27.88 3.02 -1.81
N PHE A 667 -27.79 2.72 -3.10
CA PHE A 667 -26.54 2.80 -3.85
C PHE A 667 -26.07 4.26 -3.93
N LEU A 668 -26.97 5.21 -4.22
CA LEU A 668 -26.64 6.64 -4.25
C LEU A 668 -26.17 7.17 -2.90
N LYS A 669 -26.71 6.65 -1.78
CA LYS A 669 -26.22 6.98 -0.42
C LYS A 669 -24.80 6.48 -0.16
N LYS A 670 -24.38 5.40 -0.81
CA LYS A 670 -22.99 4.90 -0.75
C LYS A 670 -22.04 5.68 -1.66
N GLY A 671 -22.59 6.40 -2.63
CA GLY A 671 -21.88 7.20 -3.62
C GLY A 671 -21.80 6.51 -4.98
N ILE A 672 -22.03 7.29 -6.03
CA ILE A 672 -21.84 6.89 -7.43
C ILE A 672 -20.74 7.76 -8.07
N ARG A 673 -19.90 7.19 -8.96
CA ARG A 673 -19.06 8.06 -9.80
C ARG A 673 -19.86 8.61 -10.96
N MET A 674 -19.70 9.90 -11.22
CA MET A 674 -20.38 10.56 -12.32
C MET A 674 -19.53 11.64 -12.98
N ASN A 675 -19.93 12.03 -14.18
CA ASN A 675 -19.45 13.26 -14.79
C ASN A 675 -20.55 13.92 -15.60
N VAL A 676 -20.42 15.24 -15.80
CA VAL A 676 -21.30 16.00 -16.68
C VAL A 676 -20.42 16.76 -17.65
N MET A 677 -20.69 16.62 -18.94
CA MET A 677 -19.96 17.28 -20.00
C MET A 677 -20.89 18.18 -20.82
N ARG A 678 -20.30 19.19 -21.45
CA ARG A 678 -20.94 19.95 -22.52
C ARG A 678 -20.01 20.03 -23.71
N ILE A 679 -20.60 19.79 -24.87
CA ILE A 679 -20.03 20.15 -26.17
C ILE A 679 -20.77 21.40 -26.62
N ASP A 680 -20.00 22.43 -26.95
CA ASP A 680 -20.47 23.73 -27.41
C ASP A 680 -19.81 24.00 -28.77
N GLY A 681 -20.63 24.14 -29.80
CA GLY A 681 -20.21 24.49 -31.14
C GLY A 681 -20.43 23.39 -32.17
N ALA A 682 -19.82 23.60 -33.35
CA ALA A 682 -20.08 22.81 -34.55
C ALA A 682 -18.85 22.75 -35.46
N PRO A 683 -18.78 21.83 -36.45
CA PRO A 683 -17.55 21.57 -37.21
C PRO A 683 -16.95 22.77 -37.95
N LYS A 684 -17.77 23.80 -38.26
CA LYS A 684 -17.33 25.02 -38.95
C LYS A 684 -16.98 26.18 -38.01
N GLU A 685 -17.45 26.14 -36.77
CA GLU A 685 -17.31 27.23 -35.78
C GLU A 685 -16.27 26.90 -34.71
N GLY A 686 -15.87 25.62 -34.60
CA GLY A 686 -15.00 25.10 -33.55
C GLY A 686 -15.82 24.44 -32.45
N PHE A 687 -15.14 23.62 -31.64
CA PHE A 687 -15.75 22.95 -30.49
C PHE A 687 -15.08 23.38 -29.19
N PHE A 688 -15.90 23.69 -28.19
CA PHE A 688 -15.51 23.88 -26.82
C PHE A 688 -16.06 22.72 -26.00
N PHE A 689 -15.20 22.15 -25.15
CA PHE A 689 -15.56 21.00 -24.33
C PHE A 689 -15.44 21.40 -22.87
N TYR A 690 -16.51 21.17 -22.12
CA TYR A 690 -16.62 21.46 -20.70
C TYR A 690 -16.86 20.16 -19.93
N ALA A 691 -16.35 20.11 -18.70
CA ALA A 691 -16.52 18.99 -17.80
C ALA A 691 -16.73 19.49 -16.38
N TRP A 692 -17.56 18.80 -15.60
CA TRP A 692 -17.65 19.04 -14.16
C TRP A 692 -16.44 18.45 -13.41
N SER A 693 -16.02 17.22 -13.73
CA SER A 693 -14.79 16.60 -13.25
C SER A 693 -13.78 16.48 -14.38
N PRO A 694 -12.58 17.10 -14.30
CA PRO A 694 -11.61 17.07 -15.40
C PRO A 694 -11.08 15.66 -15.72
N THR A 695 -11.22 15.26 -17.00
CA THR A 695 -10.67 14.02 -17.57
C THR A 695 -9.32 14.20 -18.27
N TYR A 696 -8.89 15.45 -18.46
CA TYR A 696 -7.61 15.84 -19.07
C TYR A 696 -7.39 15.20 -20.46
N GLY A 697 -8.41 15.29 -21.31
CA GLY A 697 -8.42 14.71 -22.65
C GLY A 697 -9.81 14.15 -22.96
N TRP A 698 -9.85 12.91 -23.44
CA TRP A 698 -11.08 12.21 -23.80
C TRP A 698 -12.06 12.08 -22.62
N PHE A 699 -13.37 12.18 -22.89
CA PHE A 699 -14.44 12.13 -21.87
C PHE A 699 -14.63 10.75 -21.24
N HIS A 700 -14.41 9.67 -22.00
CA HIS A 700 -14.69 8.30 -21.59
C HIS A 700 -13.61 7.71 -20.67
N ARG A 701 -13.17 8.46 -19.65
CA ARG A 701 -12.19 8.05 -18.64
C ARG A 701 -12.86 7.88 -17.27
N PRO A 702 -13.58 6.78 -17.02
CA PRO A 702 -14.43 6.64 -15.83
C PRO A 702 -13.67 6.60 -14.49
N TRP A 703 -12.35 6.38 -14.49
CA TRP A 703 -11.52 6.55 -13.28
C TRP A 703 -11.29 8.02 -12.89
N ARG A 704 -11.58 8.98 -13.79
CA ARG A 704 -11.48 10.44 -13.57
C ARG A 704 -12.82 11.08 -13.17
N PHE A 705 -13.92 10.33 -13.24
CA PHE A 705 -15.23 10.81 -12.84
C PHE A 705 -15.22 11.28 -11.39
N GLY A 706 -15.99 12.31 -11.11
CA GLY A 706 -16.20 12.81 -9.74
C GLY A 706 -17.14 11.89 -8.98
N PHE A 707 -17.45 12.25 -7.74
CA PHE A 707 -18.37 11.48 -6.91
C PHE A 707 -19.64 12.24 -6.56
N CYS A 708 -20.74 11.51 -6.55
CA CYS A 708 -22.07 12.00 -6.23
C CYS A 708 -22.67 11.17 -5.11
N TYR A 709 -23.10 11.83 -4.04
CA TYR A 709 -23.64 11.19 -2.84
C TYR A 709 -25.04 11.71 -2.53
N ALA A 710 -25.96 10.80 -2.23
CA ALA A 710 -27.24 11.16 -1.63
C ALA A 710 -27.04 11.51 -0.15
N GLY A 711 -27.32 12.76 0.20
CA GLY A 711 -27.22 13.30 1.57
C GLY A 711 -28.53 13.30 2.35
#